data_AF-A0AAD6C3B3-F1
#
_entry.id   AF-A0AAD6C3B3-F1
#
_cell.length_a   1.000
_cell.length_b   1.000
_cell.length_c   1.000
_cell.angle_alpha   90.00
_cell.angle_beta   90.00
_cell.angle_gamma   90.00
#
_symmetry.space_group_name_H-M   'P 1'
#
loop_
_entity.id
_entity.type
_entity.pdbx_description
1 polymer ?
#
loop_
_entity_poly.entity_id
_entity_poly.type
_entity_poly.pdbx_seq_one_letter_code
_entity_poly.pdbx_strand_id
1 'polypeptide(L)'
;MAEPRGSSRHLDFSASLGDLTIVFTPFEPQKGLRECDRLNPVCSQCKRAGKPCGGYRDVPSLLFRNENDKTARRAAAAKAKSEARRKLMDSSESSEEGSNISTCKSRLDSSSSNYVAQPDKTQTVLVPPMPAAVPSTVEEIGLSFFFNRFVSAISGLAGDLPYGLESSPFLKAILKQSPLRDATVSVGLAAMSNVSQDRALSLTAREKYVAAINVVRRAVENPEKANANQTFHIIVMLSMYEMVCCAPNEIDSWTIHLDGVAALVKQASFNDALKSVNPRPHLQYYFISIIRYFLVQGVMPSELLDWSPDRIPGAKPDQFPTICLVDILIRFMKLHSSIRDNPDPDSRLAVSSALLCEAELEAWEKDLPEKWKFSLKQSNDFQRTFNGMYMIYNDVWASRDLNHYFWARLKVNEMILRHISRIQTPTLSDIQQRQRVLAMISLMAKYICAGAASQMGAFGCGIPSMGLTNLPQLPPLNGVFMLMFPLAVAGGAVGTGDEVHEWVLGTLQKIGQTMGIRRALEMIPTLKQVHAPPSQLHLRILATSGPHQLDSFQYTSKMALEDEWTCDANDALQITVVQPSETKPKTLSTFHPQFTYPIFGDEEQIFGYKGLIIRLRFAAHDLRPHVHISYDDRFKAVGDIAATDLLGALKEFVPEEALINLPDYENAVQEDSYAKDFTPPGKLVYSYEANERNYEIWAGSLADPDVRCILDRAQVLVSLFIEAGTPLATDDPEWTLERWTVYFVYEKVTPPTPTASSYSIVGYATTYRYWLYQRDRSITPTVKDDAFPPPEIKLSELPSRLRIAQFLILPSHHRAGHGTHLYTTIHASCIADPTIIELTVEDPNESFDALRDTADFCLLQPEFVKRKVNLNPDPNGAYSRKQRLRAVPTAELIPTDVLRDIRTSFKIEATQFAHILEMFLLSQIPPSHRLAGGANLTRLLIKKAKADDPNDRRYYWWRMLTKQRLFKKHKELLQELELIDRVEKLDDTVRNVEEGYEITLQAVEGRLPGGAADQEAPAPTGSRNKRKLTIEDDEDEDENGSEAAKRPKV
;
A
#
# COMPACT_ATOMS: atom_id res chain seq x y z
N MET A 1 -58.10 -35.41 -7.23
CA MET A 1 -58.17 -35.32 -5.77
C MET A 1 -56.84 -35.81 -5.23
N ALA A 2 -56.04 -34.86 -4.75
CA ALA A 2 -54.74 -35.03 -4.17
C ALA A 2 -54.86 -34.80 -2.66
N GLU A 3 -54.09 -35.53 -1.85
CA GLU A 3 -53.52 -35.10 -0.57
C GLU A 3 -52.59 -36.20 0.04
N PRO A 4 -51.67 -35.90 0.98
CA PRO A 4 -50.25 -35.72 0.63
C PRO A 4 -49.27 -36.55 1.49
N ARG A 5 -47.99 -36.57 1.11
CA ARG A 5 -46.85 -37.00 1.96
C ARG A 5 -45.80 -35.89 2.04
N GLY A 6 -45.38 -35.58 3.26
CA GLY A 6 -44.51 -34.45 3.62
C GLY A 6 -43.06 -34.59 3.18
N SER A 7 -42.43 -33.44 2.92
CA SER A 7 -41.02 -33.27 2.58
C SER A 7 -40.34 -32.44 3.67
N SER A 8 -39.37 -33.02 4.37
CA SER A 8 -38.38 -32.33 5.19
C SER A 8 -37.20 -31.94 4.28
N ARG A 9 -36.95 -30.63 4.09
CA ARG A 9 -35.80 -30.11 3.34
C ARG A 9 -34.66 -29.78 4.31
N HIS A 10 -33.55 -30.48 4.14
CA HIS A 10 -32.25 -30.14 4.73
C HIS A 10 -31.70 -28.86 4.08
N LEU A 11 -31.04 -28.02 4.91
CA LEU A 11 -30.40 -26.78 4.50
C LEU A 11 -29.13 -27.08 3.68
N ASP A 12 -29.15 -26.67 2.41
CA ASP A 12 -28.09 -26.78 1.42
C ASP A 12 -26.83 -25.97 1.79
N PHE A 13 -25.68 -26.64 1.83
CA PHE A 13 -24.34 -26.05 1.72
C PHE A 13 -23.76 -26.29 0.31
N SER A 14 -24.60 -26.18 -0.73
CA SER A 14 -24.17 -26.17 -2.13
C SER A 14 -24.45 -24.81 -2.77
N ALA A 15 -23.44 -23.94 -2.80
CA ALA A 15 -23.43 -22.80 -3.71
C ALA A 15 -22.17 -22.87 -4.59
N SER A 16 -22.44 -23.01 -5.90
CA SER A 16 -21.53 -23.05 -7.06
C SER A 16 -20.48 -24.18 -7.14
N LEU A 17 -20.93 -25.37 -7.55
CA LEU A 17 -20.13 -26.33 -8.32
C LEU A 17 -20.35 -26.00 -9.81
N GLY A 18 -19.38 -25.31 -10.42
CA GLY A 18 -19.28 -25.08 -11.86
C GLY A 18 -17.90 -25.55 -12.34
N ASP A 19 -17.89 -26.28 -13.45
CA ASP A 19 -16.83 -27.13 -14.00
C ASP A 19 -15.37 -26.64 -13.89
N LEU A 20 -14.47 -27.57 -13.51
CA LEU A 20 -13.10 -27.69 -14.05
C LEU A 20 -12.51 -29.06 -13.65
N THR A 21 -12.23 -29.89 -14.65
CA THR A 21 -11.73 -31.27 -14.48
C THR A 21 -10.21 -31.26 -14.65
N ILE A 22 -9.42 -31.51 -13.60
CA ILE A 22 -7.94 -31.58 -13.69
C ILE A 22 -7.51 -32.98 -14.14
N VAL A 23 -7.24 -33.18 -15.44
CA VAL A 23 -6.61 -34.40 -16.02
C VAL A 23 -5.14 -34.48 -15.60
N PHE A 24 -4.77 -35.54 -14.89
CA PHE A 24 -3.37 -35.91 -14.68
C PHE A 24 -2.90 -36.70 -15.90
N THR A 25 -1.97 -36.16 -16.68
CA THR A 25 -1.14 -36.93 -17.61
C THR A 25 0.15 -37.36 -16.87
N PRO A 26 0.58 -38.63 -16.95
CA PRO A 26 1.86 -39.04 -16.41
C PRO A 26 2.98 -38.58 -17.35
N PHE A 27 3.94 -37.81 -16.83
CA PHE A 27 5.20 -37.56 -17.52
C PHE A 27 6.17 -38.70 -17.15
N GLU A 28 6.63 -39.47 -18.14
CA GLU A 28 7.72 -40.42 -17.95
C GLU A 28 9.02 -39.67 -17.64
N PRO A 29 9.81 -40.08 -16.63
CA PRO A 29 11.09 -39.47 -16.37
C PRO A 29 12.07 -39.81 -17.51
N GLN A 30 12.57 -38.79 -18.20
CA GLN A 30 13.76 -38.93 -19.04
C GLN A 30 14.91 -39.42 -18.16
N LYS A 31 15.37 -40.65 -18.42
CA LYS A 31 16.61 -41.20 -17.86
C LYS A 31 17.78 -40.30 -18.23
N GLY A 32 18.43 -39.67 -17.26
CA GLY A 32 19.74 -39.06 -17.52
C GLY A 32 20.25 -37.94 -16.62
N LEU A 33 19.53 -37.44 -15.61
CA LEU A 33 20.09 -36.43 -14.70
C LEU A 33 20.48 -37.04 -13.35
N ARG A 34 21.79 -37.00 -13.05
CA ARG A 34 22.36 -37.34 -11.74
C ARG A 34 22.14 -36.15 -10.78
N GLU A 35 21.85 -36.46 -9.51
CA GLU A 35 21.49 -35.49 -8.47
C GLU A 35 22.59 -34.42 -8.23
N CYS A 36 22.17 -33.16 -8.05
CA CYS A 36 23.04 -32.01 -7.76
C CYS A 36 23.25 -31.88 -6.23
N ASP A 37 24.50 -31.72 -5.79
CA ASP A 37 24.90 -31.70 -4.38
C ASP A 37 24.88 -30.31 -3.71
N ARG A 38 24.42 -29.27 -4.44
CA ARG A 38 24.11 -27.92 -3.93
C ARG A 38 25.25 -27.15 -3.20
N LEU A 39 26.52 -27.45 -3.48
CA LEU A 39 27.66 -26.70 -2.92
C LEU A 39 27.83 -25.30 -3.54
N ASN A 40 27.90 -24.26 -2.71
CA ASN A 40 28.12 -22.86 -3.14
C ASN A 40 29.61 -22.59 -3.43
N PRO A 41 30.00 -21.84 -4.49
CA PRO A 41 29.19 -21.20 -5.54
C PRO A 41 28.81 -22.10 -6.73
N VAL A 42 29.38 -23.31 -6.84
CA VAL A 42 29.17 -24.25 -7.95
C VAL A 42 29.17 -25.68 -7.43
N CYS A 43 28.17 -26.47 -7.82
CA CYS A 43 28.06 -27.86 -7.41
C CYS A 43 29.27 -28.71 -7.86
N SER A 44 29.64 -29.75 -7.11
CA SER A 44 30.89 -30.49 -7.38
C SER A 44 30.86 -31.25 -8.71
N GLN A 45 29.66 -31.53 -9.23
CA GLN A 45 29.49 -32.20 -10.52
C GLN A 45 29.67 -31.24 -11.70
N CYS A 46 29.12 -30.02 -11.64
CA CYS A 46 29.37 -28.98 -12.65
C CYS A 46 30.86 -28.59 -12.68
N LYS A 47 31.49 -28.50 -11.50
CA LYS A 47 32.93 -28.24 -11.36
C LYS A 47 33.79 -29.33 -12.03
N ARG A 48 33.47 -30.61 -11.79
CA ARG A 48 34.19 -31.74 -12.43
C ARG A 48 33.92 -31.87 -13.92
N ALA A 49 32.73 -31.49 -14.38
CA ALA A 49 32.35 -31.56 -15.78
C ALA A 49 32.82 -30.35 -16.62
N GLY A 50 33.42 -29.33 -16.00
CA GLY A 50 33.84 -28.10 -16.68
C GLY A 50 32.67 -27.33 -17.31
N LYS A 51 31.44 -27.49 -16.78
CA LYS A 51 30.23 -26.85 -17.30
C LYS A 51 29.77 -25.71 -16.38
N PRO A 52 29.25 -24.60 -16.93
CA PRO A 52 28.70 -23.51 -16.14
C PRO A 52 27.48 -23.98 -15.35
N CYS A 53 27.45 -23.68 -14.05
CA CYS A 53 26.34 -24.01 -13.16
C CYS A 53 25.30 -22.89 -13.24
N GLY A 54 24.02 -23.24 -13.41
CA GLY A 54 22.93 -22.27 -13.56
C GLY A 54 22.55 -21.49 -12.29
N GLY A 55 23.40 -21.48 -11.27
CA GLY A 55 23.12 -20.89 -9.96
C GLY A 55 22.03 -21.62 -9.16
N TYR A 56 21.87 -21.20 -7.90
CA TYR A 56 20.75 -21.62 -7.05
C TYR A 56 19.62 -20.58 -7.17
N ARG A 57 18.38 -21.04 -7.38
CA ARG A 57 17.23 -20.13 -7.52
C ARG A 57 16.92 -19.46 -6.18
N ASP A 58 16.58 -18.18 -6.27
CA ASP A 58 16.16 -17.34 -5.15
C ASP A 58 14.78 -17.76 -4.63
N VAL A 59 14.77 -18.52 -3.53
CA VAL A 59 13.58 -19.08 -2.85
C VAL A 59 12.57 -18.02 -2.35
N PRO A 60 12.96 -16.79 -1.93
CA PRO A 60 12.05 -15.68 -1.60
C PRO A 60 11.07 -15.27 -2.70
N SER A 61 11.45 -15.32 -3.98
CA SER A 61 10.60 -14.92 -5.12
C SER A 61 9.38 -15.84 -5.37
N LEU A 62 9.30 -16.97 -4.66
CA LEU A 62 8.29 -18.02 -4.86
C LEU A 62 7.23 -18.08 -3.75
N LEU A 63 7.29 -17.19 -2.74
CA LEU A 63 6.38 -17.18 -1.59
C LEU A 63 5.27 -16.11 -1.75
N PHE A 64 4.02 -16.50 -1.45
CA PHE A 64 2.88 -15.57 -1.47
C PHE A 64 3.00 -14.51 -0.36
N ARG A 65 3.05 -13.22 -0.75
CA ARG A 65 2.89 -12.07 0.14
C ARG A 65 1.48 -11.48 -0.03
N ASN A 66 0.78 -11.22 1.07
CA ASN A 66 -0.47 -10.44 1.07
C ASN A 66 -0.16 -9.03 1.56
N GLU A 67 0.07 -8.09 0.63
CA GLU A 67 0.32 -6.68 0.94
C GLU A 67 -0.96 -5.84 1.04
N ASN A 68 -2.13 -6.41 0.74
CA ASN A 68 -3.38 -5.65 0.64
C ASN A 68 -3.89 -5.13 1.99
N ASP A 69 -3.76 -5.91 3.07
CA ASP A 69 -4.26 -5.50 4.39
C ASP A 69 -3.29 -4.51 5.07
N LYS A 70 -1.98 -4.70 4.91
CA LYS A 70 -0.93 -3.78 5.39
C LYS A 70 -1.01 -2.41 4.69
N THR A 71 -1.27 -2.40 3.38
CA THR A 71 -1.42 -1.17 2.59
C THR A 71 -2.76 -0.47 2.87
N ALA A 72 -3.85 -1.22 3.06
CA ALA A 72 -5.15 -0.65 3.44
C ALA A 72 -5.11 0.03 4.83
N ARG A 73 -4.36 -0.53 5.79
CA ARG A 73 -4.18 0.06 7.13
C ARG A 73 -3.29 1.30 7.12
N ARG A 74 -2.17 1.27 6.36
CA ARG A 74 -1.33 2.47 6.14
C ARG A 74 -2.14 3.61 5.53
N ALA A 75 -3.01 3.32 4.58
CA ALA A 75 -3.92 4.30 3.99
C ALA A 75 -5.00 4.82 4.97
N ALA A 76 -5.54 3.96 5.84
CA ALA A 76 -6.52 4.36 6.85
C ALA A 76 -5.91 5.23 7.98
N ALA A 77 -4.71 4.88 8.45
CA ALA A 77 -3.97 5.66 9.44
C ALA A 77 -3.55 7.04 8.89
N ALA A 78 -3.09 7.09 7.64
CA ALA A 78 -2.78 8.36 6.95
C ALA A 78 -4.02 9.26 6.81
N LYS A 79 -5.20 8.66 6.58
CA LYS A 79 -6.47 9.38 6.51
C LYS A 79 -6.91 9.96 7.86
N ALA A 80 -6.77 9.18 8.95
CA ALA A 80 -7.08 9.62 10.31
C ALA A 80 -6.17 10.79 10.78
N LYS A 81 -4.87 10.72 10.46
CA LYS A 81 -3.89 11.80 10.76
C LYS A 81 -4.23 13.11 10.01
N SER A 82 -4.72 13.00 8.76
CA SER A 82 -5.22 14.15 7.98
C SER A 82 -6.50 14.77 8.55
N GLU A 83 -7.40 13.97 9.13
CA GLU A 83 -8.64 14.46 9.75
C GLU A 83 -8.40 15.12 11.12
N ALA A 84 -7.48 14.58 11.92
CA ALA A 84 -7.06 15.19 13.19
C ALA A 84 -6.39 16.57 13.00
N ARG A 85 -5.51 16.68 11.99
CA ARG A 85 -4.85 17.95 11.64
C ARG A 85 -5.83 19.03 11.18
N ARG A 86 -6.97 18.63 10.62
CA ARG A 86 -8.03 19.54 10.17
C ARG A 86 -8.88 20.07 11.33
N LYS A 87 -9.06 19.29 12.40
CA LYS A 87 -9.76 19.70 13.64
C LYS A 87 -8.94 20.68 14.50
N LEU A 88 -7.61 20.56 14.50
CA LEU A 88 -6.70 21.45 15.23
C LEU A 88 -6.62 22.87 14.63
N MET A 89 -6.83 23.01 13.32
CA MET A 89 -6.85 24.34 12.68
C MET A 89 -8.17 25.11 12.90
N ASP A 90 -9.26 24.43 13.28
CA ASP A 90 -10.59 25.02 13.45
C ASP A 90 -10.84 25.56 14.87
N SER A 91 -9.96 25.23 15.82
CA SER A 91 -10.09 25.59 17.25
C SER A 91 -9.27 26.81 17.66
N SER A 92 -8.51 27.42 16.75
CA SER A 92 -7.57 28.51 17.05
C SER A 92 -8.08 29.92 16.72
N GLU A 93 -9.31 30.09 16.22
CA GLU A 93 -9.81 31.39 15.70
C GLU A 93 -11.00 32.01 16.45
N SER A 94 -11.24 31.66 17.73
CA SER A 94 -12.28 32.35 18.51
C SER A 94 -11.88 32.68 19.94
N SER A 95 -11.22 33.82 20.12
CA SER A 95 -11.28 34.61 21.36
C SER A 95 -10.90 36.06 21.06
N GLU A 96 -11.89 36.95 20.99
CA GLU A 96 -11.93 38.24 21.69
C GLU A 96 -13.21 39.04 21.31
N GLU A 97 -14.01 39.33 22.35
CA GLU A 97 -14.89 40.50 22.61
C GLU A 97 -15.85 41.03 21.51
N GLY A 98 -17.10 41.40 21.76
CA GLY A 98 -17.85 41.64 22.99
C GLY A 98 -18.98 42.65 22.73
N SER A 99 -20.23 42.22 22.98
CA SER A 99 -21.35 43.00 23.52
C SER A 99 -22.29 43.88 22.63
N ASN A 100 -23.58 43.52 22.76
CA ASN A 100 -24.79 44.35 23.00
C ASN A 100 -25.76 44.77 21.86
N ILE A 101 -26.96 44.13 21.89
CA ILE A 101 -28.34 44.68 21.99
C ILE A 101 -28.82 45.59 20.83
N SER A 102 -30.04 45.56 20.26
CA SER A 102 -31.28 44.76 20.30
C SER A 102 -32.29 45.44 19.34
N THR A 103 -33.23 44.67 18.76
CA THR A 103 -34.62 45.01 18.27
C THR A 103 -34.82 46.18 17.25
N CYS A 104 -35.81 46.25 16.34
CA CYS A 104 -36.76 45.38 15.63
C CYS A 104 -37.58 46.26 14.65
N LYS A 105 -37.96 45.71 13.47
CA LYS A 105 -39.20 45.93 12.63
C LYS A 105 -39.62 47.39 12.28
N SER A 106 -39.92 47.79 11.04
CA SER A 106 -40.94 47.25 10.11
C SER A 106 -40.98 47.97 8.73
N ARG A 107 -41.30 47.19 7.66
CA ARG A 107 -42.21 47.42 6.49
C ARG A 107 -42.18 48.77 5.74
N LEU A 108 -41.68 48.83 4.50
CA LEU A 108 -42.34 48.67 3.17
C LEU A 108 -42.48 50.03 2.45
N ASP A 109 -41.71 50.26 1.37
CA ASP A 109 -42.24 50.56 0.03
C ASP A 109 -41.13 50.81 -1.02
N SER A 110 -41.55 50.79 -2.28
CA SER A 110 -40.86 50.25 -3.44
C SER A 110 -40.09 51.24 -4.34
N SER A 111 -39.00 50.70 -4.90
CA SER A 111 -38.51 50.83 -6.28
C SER A 111 -37.38 51.84 -6.62
N SER A 112 -36.28 51.21 -7.05
CA SER A 112 -35.44 51.54 -8.22
C SER A 112 -34.02 52.06 -7.97
N SER A 113 -33.07 51.25 -8.46
CA SER A 113 -31.65 51.51 -8.78
C SER A 113 -30.57 51.12 -7.75
N ASN A 114 -30.17 49.84 -7.87
CA ASN A 114 -28.80 49.32 -7.93
C ASN A 114 -27.74 49.93 -6.98
N TYR A 115 -27.67 49.38 -5.77
CA TYR A 115 -26.46 49.38 -4.96
C TYR A 115 -25.58 48.19 -5.31
N VAL A 116 -24.29 48.51 -5.47
CA VAL A 116 -23.15 47.61 -5.36
C VAL A 116 -23.16 47.01 -3.96
N ALA A 117 -23.25 45.68 -3.88
CA ALA A 117 -22.95 44.91 -2.67
C ALA A 117 -21.89 43.86 -3.02
N GLN A 118 -20.84 43.83 -2.23
CA GLN A 118 -19.84 42.77 -2.17
C GLN A 118 -20.51 41.40 -1.95
N PRO A 119 -19.95 40.29 -2.45
CA PRO A 119 -20.27 38.97 -1.95
C PRO A 119 -19.24 38.51 -0.93
N ASP A 120 -19.80 38.03 0.18
CA ASP A 120 -19.16 37.30 1.26
C ASP A 120 -18.94 35.81 0.87
N LYS A 121 -17.93 35.23 1.52
CA LYS A 121 -17.60 33.82 1.83
C LYS A 121 -18.18 32.63 1.03
N THR A 122 -17.24 31.71 0.72
CA THR A 122 -17.40 30.25 0.60
C THR A 122 -18.45 29.74 -0.39
N GLN A 123 -18.07 29.67 -1.67
CA GLN A 123 -18.67 28.70 -2.60
C GLN A 123 -18.02 27.33 -2.40
N THR A 124 -18.78 26.42 -1.79
CA THR A 124 -18.76 25.00 -2.13
C THR A 124 -18.68 24.86 -3.65
N VAL A 125 -17.62 24.23 -4.13
CA VAL A 125 -17.44 23.95 -5.56
C VAL A 125 -18.53 22.95 -5.96
N LEU A 126 -19.63 23.48 -6.51
CA LEU A 126 -20.64 22.71 -7.22
C LEU A 126 -19.98 22.03 -8.42
N VAL A 127 -19.88 20.70 -8.35
CA VAL A 127 -19.76 19.86 -9.53
C VAL A 127 -20.93 20.21 -10.46
N PRO A 128 -20.71 20.53 -11.75
CA PRO A 128 -21.80 20.87 -12.65
C PRO A 128 -22.84 19.72 -12.67
N PRO A 129 -24.14 20.02 -12.61
CA PRO A 129 -25.16 19.00 -12.80
C PRO A 129 -24.98 18.43 -14.21
N MET A 130 -24.75 17.12 -14.30
CA MET A 130 -24.76 16.39 -15.56
C MET A 130 -26.10 16.66 -16.28
N PRO A 131 -26.10 16.87 -17.61
CA PRO A 131 -27.34 16.99 -18.37
C PRO A 131 -28.19 15.73 -18.13
N ALA A 132 -29.47 15.95 -17.88
CA ALA A 132 -30.47 14.90 -17.66
C ALA A 132 -30.66 14.04 -18.92
N ALA A 133 -29.77 13.07 -19.10
CA ALA A 133 -29.99 11.87 -19.87
C ALA A 133 -29.48 10.73 -18.99
N VAL A 134 -30.41 9.98 -18.40
CA VAL A 134 -30.11 8.82 -17.56
C VAL A 134 -29.27 7.83 -18.38
N PRO A 135 -27.99 7.59 -18.07
CA PRO A 135 -27.24 6.52 -18.70
C PRO A 135 -27.90 5.21 -18.28
N SER A 136 -28.41 4.46 -19.25
CA SER A 136 -29.21 3.26 -19.03
C SER A 136 -28.35 2.05 -18.62
N THR A 137 -27.02 2.13 -18.78
CA THR A 137 -26.08 1.05 -18.39
C THR A 137 -24.79 1.56 -17.74
N VAL A 138 -24.17 0.72 -16.90
CA VAL A 138 -22.84 1.00 -16.29
C VAL A 138 -21.77 1.29 -17.34
N GLU A 139 -21.85 0.65 -18.51
CA GLU A 139 -20.91 0.89 -19.61
C GLU A 139 -21.03 2.30 -20.19
N GLU A 140 -22.25 2.84 -20.29
CA GLU A 140 -22.49 4.22 -20.73
C GLU A 140 -21.93 5.24 -19.74
N ILE A 141 -22.00 4.94 -18.43
CA ILE A 141 -21.37 5.74 -17.38
C ILE A 141 -19.86 5.80 -17.60
N GLY A 142 -19.21 4.64 -17.79
CA GLY A 142 -17.77 4.55 -18.05
C GLY A 142 -17.35 5.31 -19.31
N LEU A 143 -18.07 5.12 -20.42
CA LEU A 143 -17.81 5.83 -21.67
C LEU A 143 -17.98 7.34 -21.52
N SER A 144 -19.06 7.78 -20.87
CA SER A 144 -19.32 9.19 -20.63
C SER A 144 -18.19 9.82 -19.82
N PHE A 145 -17.74 9.17 -18.75
CA PHE A 145 -16.61 9.64 -17.96
C PHE A 145 -15.33 9.74 -18.80
N PHE A 146 -15.01 8.70 -19.58
CA PHE A 146 -13.83 8.68 -20.46
C PHE A 146 -13.85 9.84 -21.46
N PHE A 147 -14.95 10.03 -22.20
CA PHE A 147 -15.06 11.09 -23.19
C PHE A 147 -15.02 12.49 -22.57
N ASN A 148 -15.68 12.69 -21.43
CA ASN A 148 -15.73 13.98 -20.76
C ASN A 148 -14.39 14.40 -20.13
N ARG A 149 -13.57 13.43 -19.70
CA ARG A 149 -12.33 13.70 -18.94
C ARG A 149 -11.04 13.45 -19.69
N PHE A 150 -11.03 12.58 -20.70
CA PHE A 150 -9.80 12.13 -21.36
C PHE A 150 -9.76 12.37 -22.86
N VAL A 151 -10.87 12.80 -23.47
CA VAL A 151 -10.93 13.05 -24.92
C VAL A 151 -11.08 14.55 -25.19
N SER A 152 -10.24 15.05 -26.10
CA SER A 152 -10.37 16.41 -26.63
C SER A 152 -11.56 16.49 -27.59
N ALA A 153 -12.51 17.39 -27.36
CA ALA A 153 -13.58 17.64 -28.30
C ALA A 153 -13.02 18.29 -29.58
N ILE A 154 -13.18 17.63 -30.73
CA ILE A 154 -12.98 18.26 -32.05
C ILE A 154 -14.28 18.99 -32.34
N SER A 155 -14.35 20.30 -32.03
CA SER A 155 -15.52 21.10 -32.39
C SER A 155 -15.59 21.24 -33.91
N GLY A 156 -16.61 20.62 -34.47
CA GLY A 156 -17.14 20.93 -35.79
C GLY A 156 -18.65 20.89 -35.69
N LEU A 157 -19.26 21.88 -35.03
CA LEU A 157 -20.73 22.07 -35.00
C LEU A 157 -21.09 23.49 -34.54
N ALA A 158 -20.89 24.46 -35.44
CA ALA A 158 -21.73 25.65 -35.53
C ALA A 158 -21.58 26.25 -36.94
N GLY A 159 -22.56 25.98 -37.81
CA GLY A 159 -22.75 26.63 -39.11
C GLY A 159 -21.78 26.17 -40.20
N ASP A 160 -22.31 25.46 -41.20
CA ASP A 160 -21.65 25.03 -42.44
C ASP A 160 -20.57 23.95 -42.29
N LEU A 161 -21.02 22.72 -42.51
CA LEU A 161 -20.22 21.49 -42.57
C LEU A 161 -19.17 21.58 -43.70
N PRO A 162 -17.85 21.64 -43.40
CA PRO A 162 -16.85 21.33 -44.41
C PRO A 162 -16.85 19.82 -44.62
N TYR A 163 -16.89 19.42 -45.89
CA TYR A 163 -17.11 18.08 -46.45
C TYR A 163 -16.02 17.02 -46.11
N GLY A 164 -15.50 16.98 -44.88
CA GLY A 164 -14.39 16.10 -44.50
C GLY A 164 -14.41 15.55 -43.08
N LEU A 165 -15.44 15.84 -42.27
CA LEU A 165 -15.62 15.21 -40.95
C LEU A 165 -16.41 13.90 -41.08
N GLU A 166 -15.94 13.00 -41.94
CA GLU A 166 -16.33 11.59 -41.88
C GLU A 166 -15.81 11.00 -40.58
N SER A 167 -16.62 11.09 -39.51
CA SER A 167 -16.61 10.26 -38.30
C SER A 167 -15.44 9.27 -38.20
N SER A 168 -14.42 9.67 -37.42
CA SER A 168 -13.19 8.91 -37.15
C SER A 168 -13.49 7.42 -36.95
N PRO A 169 -12.83 6.50 -37.70
CA PRO A 169 -12.98 5.06 -37.52
C PRO A 169 -12.78 4.59 -36.08
N PHE A 170 -11.92 5.29 -35.32
CA PHE A 170 -11.68 5.06 -33.90
C PHE A 170 -12.91 5.37 -33.04
N LEU A 171 -13.53 6.56 -33.22
CA LEU A 171 -14.75 6.92 -32.50
C LEU A 171 -15.91 5.99 -32.89
N LYS A 172 -16.05 5.63 -34.17
CA LYS A 172 -17.02 4.64 -34.63
C LYS A 172 -16.80 3.27 -33.98
N ALA A 173 -15.54 2.85 -33.79
CA ALA A 173 -15.22 1.56 -33.17
C ALA A 173 -15.52 1.54 -31.66
N ILE A 174 -15.36 2.67 -30.96
CA ILE A 174 -15.73 2.80 -29.54
C ILE A 174 -17.25 2.87 -29.35
N LEU A 175 -17.96 3.57 -30.25
CA LEU A 175 -19.42 3.73 -30.16
C LEU A 175 -20.19 2.48 -30.58
N LYS A 176 -19.57 1.55 -31.31
CA LYS A 176 -20.12 0.21 -31.59
C LYS A 176 -19.67 -0.78 -30.50
N GLN A 177 -20.47 -1.80 -30.19
CA GLN A 177 -20.03 -2.89 -29.33
C GLN A 177 -18.82 -3.60 -29.95
N SER A 178 -17.64 -3.34 -29.42
CA SER A 178 -16.38 -3.87 -29.90
C SER A 178 -15.41 -4.11 -28.73
N PRO A 179 -14.40 -4.97 -28.90
CA PRO A 179 -13.34 -5.14 -27.91
C PRO A 179 -12.63 -3.84 -27.50
N LEU A 180 -12.54 -2.87 -28.41
CA LEU A 180 -11.98 -1.55 -28.11
C LEU A 180 -12.89 -0.76 -27.16
N ARG A 181 -14.22 -0.89 -27.31
CA ARG A 181 -15.19 -0.28 -26.38
C ARG A 181 -15.01 -0.80 -24.97
N ASP A 182 -14.81 -2.11 -24.78
CA ASP A 182 -14.58 -2.68 -23.45
C ASP A 182 -13.30 -2.11 -22.79
N ALA A 183 -12.22 -1.99 -23.55
CA ALA A 183 -10.98 -1.36 -23.06
C ALA A 183 -11.16 0.13 -22.73
N THR A 184 -11.96 0.87 -23.49
CA THR A 184 -12.28 2.27 -23.17
C THR A 184 -13.17 2.39 -21.93
N VAL A 185 -14.19 1.52 -21.81
CA VAL A 185 -15.08 1.45 -20.65
C VAL A 185 -14.29 1.15 -19.38
N SER A 186 -13.31 0.23 -19.43
CA SER A 186 -12.51 -0.10 -18.25
C SER A 186 -11.74 1.11 -17.71
N VAL A 187 -11.13 1.92 -18.58
CA VAL A 187 -10.41 3.15 -18.19
C VAL A 187 -11.38 4.15 -17.56
N GLY A 188 -12.52 4.39 -18.20
CA GLY A 188 -13.52 5.34 -17.71
C GLY A 188 -14.16 4.94 -16.38
N LEU A 189 -14.49 3.66 -16.22
CA LEU A 189 -15.04 3.13 -14.96
C LEU A 189 -14.01 3.13 -13.84
N ALA A 190 -12.75 2.76 -14.11
CA ALA A 190 -11.69 2.80 -13.12
C ALA A 190 -11.47 4.23 -12.62
N ALA A 191 -11.38 5.19 -13.53
CA ALA A 191 -11.20 6.60 -13.19
C ALA A 191 -12.39 7.15 -12.40
N MET A 192 -13.61 6.84 -12.85
CA MET A 192 -14.82 7.23 -12.11
C MET A 192 -14.85 6.60 -10.73
N SER A 193 -14.50 5.32 -10.59
CA SER A 193 -14.45 4.63 -9.29
C SER A 193 -13.46 5.29 -8.32
N ASN A 194 -12.34 5.82 -8.83
CA ASN A 194 -11.39 6.56 -8.02
C ASN A 194 -11.95 7.93 -7.56
N VAL A 195 -12.76 8.59 -8.39
CA VAL A 195 -13.39 9.87 -8.01
C VAL A 195 -14.58 9.67 -7.08
N SER A 196 -15.45 8.70 -7.36
CA SER A 196 -16.68 8.43 -6.59
C SER A 196 -16.47 7.50 -5.40
N GLN A 197 -15.31 6.86 -5.29
CA GLN A 197 -15.00 5.82 -4.30
C GLN A 197 -15.98 4.62 -4.35
N ASP A 198 -16.47 4.28 -5.55
CA ASP A 198 -17.43 3.20 -5.77
C ASP A 198 -16.74 1.88 -6.14
N ARG A 199 -16.77 0.91 -5.22
CA ARG A 199 -16.17 -0.42 -5.42
C ARG A 199 -16.83 -1.24 -6.52
N ALA A 200 -18.13 -1.06 -6.80
CA ALA A 200 -18.82 -1.82 -7.84
C ALA A 200 -18.36 -1.39 -9.25
N LEU A 201 -18.13 -0.10 -9.45
CA LEU A 201 -17.55 0.42 -10.69
C LEU A 201 -16.12 -0.10 -10.89
N SER A 202 -15.33 -0.17 -9.81
CA SER A 202 -13.97 -0.71 -9.84
C SER A 202 -13.93 -2.20 -10.26
N LEU A 203 -14.82 -3.04 -9.71
CA LEU A 203 -14.94 -4.44 -10.10
C LEU A 203 -15.33 -4.59 -11.57
N THR A 204 -16.33 -3.82 -12.01
CA THR A 204 -16.77 -3.83 -13.43
C THR A 204 -15.65 -3.36 -14.36
N ALA A 205 -14.88 -2.36 -13.95
CA ALA A 205 -13.71 -1.88 -14.69
C ALA A 205 -12.67 -3.00 -14.88
N ARG A 206 -12.39 -3.76 -13.81
CA ARG A 206 -11.45 -4.90 -13.83
C ARG A 206 -11.93 -6.03 -14.75
N GLU A 207 -13.22 -6.34 -14.73
CA GLU A 207 -13.80 -7.34 -15.64
C GLU A 207 -13.60 -6.96 -17.11
N LYS A 208 -13.87 -5.70 -17.46
CA LYS A 208 -13.69 -5.15 -18.81
C LYS A 208 -12.21 -5.11 -19.23
N TYR A 209 -11.33 -4.76 -18.30
CA TYR A 209 -9.88 -4.81 -18.49
C TYR A 209 -9.39 -6.23 -18.83
N VAL A 210 -9.82 -7.25 -18.08
CA VAL A 210 -9.49 -8.66 -18.36
C VAL A 210 -10.05 -9.12 -19.71
N ALA A 211 -11.26 -8.70 -20.07
CA ALA A 211 -11.84 -9.00 -21.38
C ALA A 211 -10.98 -8.44 -22.52
N ALA A 212 -10.46 -7.21 -22.37
CA ALA A 212 -9.56 -6.59 -23.33
C ALA A 212 -8.20 -7.31 -23.43
N ILE A 213 -7.60 -7.75 -22.32
CA ILE A 213 -6.38 -8.58 -22.33
C ILE A 213 -6.60 -9.88 -23.13
N ASN A 214 -7.73 -10.55 -22.94
CA ASN A 214 -8.04 -11.78 -23.67
C ASN A 214 -8.19 -11.56 -25.18
N VAL A 215 -8.50 -10.33 -25.62
CA VAL A 215 -8.52 -9.97 -27.04
C VAL A 215 -7.10 -9.79 -27.56
N VAL A 216 -6.25 -9.08 -26.81
CA VAL A 216 -4.83 -8.92 -27.16
C VAL A 216 -4.13 -10.27 -27.23
N ARG A 217 -4.35 -11.16 -26.25
CA ARG A 217 -3.80 -12.53 -26.26
C ARG A 217 -4.12 -13.28 -27.55
N ARG A 218 -5.39 -13.30 -27.95
CA ARG A 218 -5.83 -13.96 -29.19
C ARG A 218 -5.23 -13.33 -30.44
N ALA A 219 -5.03 -12.01 -30.44
CA ALA A 219 -4.37 -11.30 -31.52
C ALA A 219 -2.88 -11.66 -31.63
N VAL A 220 -2.19 -11.83 -30.50
CA VAL A 220 -0.79 -12.27 -30.44
C VAL A 220 -0.65 -13.74 -30.85
N GLU A 221 -1.60 -14.61 -30.47
CA GLU A 221 -1.62 -16.03 -30.86
C GLU A 221 -1.87 -16.23 -32.36
N ASN A 222 -2.63 -15.33 -33.01
CA ASN A 222 -2.96 -15.42 -34.43
C ASN A 222 -2.79 -14.06 -35.16
N PRO A 223 -1.54 -13.60 -35.36
CA PRO A 223 -1.26 -12.25 -35.90
C PRO A 223 -1.87 -11.99 -37.29
N GLU A 224 -1.90 -13.00 -38.17
CA GLU A 224 -2.44 -12.87 -39.54
C GLU A 224 -3.96 -12.61 -39.59
N LYS A 225 -4.69 -13.01 -38.55
CA LYS A 225 -6.15 -12.81 -38.43
C LYS A 225 -6.51 -11.62 -37.55
N ALA A 226 -5.51 -11.01 -36.89
CA ALA A 226 -5.72 -9.92 -35.96
C ALA A 226 -5.91 -8.59 -36.69
N ASN A 227 -6.79 -7.73 -36.16
CA ASN A 227 -6.85 -6.35 -36.60
C ASN A 227 -5.75 -5.54 -35.89
N ALA A 228 -4.62 -5.35 -36.57
CA ALA A 228 -3.44 -4.69 -35.98
C ALA A 228 -3.75 -3.31 -35.38
N ASN A 229 -4.53 -2.49 -36.07
CA ASN A 229 -4.92 -1.15 -35.61
C ASN A 229 -5.81 -1.21 -34.35
N GLN A 230 -6.78 -2.13 -34.31
CA GLN A 230 -7.62 -2.31 -33.12
C GLN A 230 -6.81 -2.83 -31.94
N THR A 231 -5.95 -3.84 -32.15
CA THR A 231 -5.09 -4.41 -31.10
C THR A 231 -4.16 -3.35 -30.53
N PHE A 232 -3.53 -2.53 -31.38
CA PHE A 232 -2.70 -1.40 -30.96
C PHE A 232 -3.48 -0.46 -30.02
N HIS A 233 -4.68 -0.03 -30.41
CA HIS A 233 -5.49 0.86 -29.59
C HIS A 233 -5.96 0.22 -28.28
N ILE A 234 -6.26 -1.09 -28.26
CA ILE A 234 -6.59 -1.81 -27.02
C ILE A 234 -5.41 -1.78 -26.05
N ILE A 235 -4.19 -2.08 -26.53
CA ILE A 235 -3.00 -2.10 -25.67
C ILE A 235 -2.74 -0.71 -25.08
N VAL A 236 -2.90 0.36 -25.87
CA VAL A 236 -2.80 1.74 -25.36
C VAL A 236 -3.85 2.03 -24.28
N MET A 237 -5.09 1.54 -24.42
CA MET A 237 -6.11 1.68 -23.37
C MET A 237 -5.76 0.87 -22.12
N LEU A 238 -5.14 -0.31 -22.26
CA LEU A 238 -4.64 -1.08 -21.12
C LEU A 238 -3.53 -0.31 -20.38
N SER A 239 -2.60 0.32 -21.09
CA SER A 239 -1.61 1.24 -20.47
C SER A 239 -2.29 2.38 -19.71
N MET A 240 -3.33 3.01 -20.28
CA MET A 240 -4.07 4.07 -19.59
C MET A 240 -4.80 3.56 -18.34
N TYR A 241 -5.36 2.35 -18.38
CA TYR A 241 -6.00 1.72 -17.23
C TYR A 241 -5.01 1.56 -16.07
N GLU A 242 -3.80 1.06 -16.35
CA GLU A 242 -2.73 0.95 -15.36
C GLU A 242 -2.35 2.30 -14.77
N MET A 243 -2.24 3.36 -15.58
CA MET A 243 -1.97 4.72 -15.10
C MET A 243 -3.10 5.28 -14.21
N VAL A 244 -4.35 4.90 -14.50
CA VAL A 244 -5.52 5.30 -13.71
C VAL A 244 -5.54 4.58 -12.37
N CYS A 245 -5.31 3.27 -12.36
CA CYS A 245 -5.36 2.42 -11.17
C CYS A 245 -4.14 2.57 -10.27
N CYS A 246 -2.94 2.67 -10.83
CA CYS A 246 -1.62 2.90 -10.22
C CYS A 246 -1.59 2.64 -8.70
N ALA A 247 -1.22 1.42 -8.30
CA ALA A 247 -1.03 1.08 -6.89
C ALA A 247 0.25 1.75 -6.34
N PRO A 248 0.31 2.02 -5.02
CA PRO A 248 1.56 2.41 -4.37
C PRO A 248 2.65 1.36 -4.69
N ASN A 249 3.84 1.80 -5.09
CA ASN A 249 4.98 0.96 -5.52
C ASN A 249 4.87 0.30 -6.91
N GLU A 250 3.78 0.49 -7.65
CA GLU A 250 3.61 -0.03 -9.03
C GLU A 250 3.59 1.08 -10.10
N ILE A 251 4.36 2.16 -9.89
CA ILE A 251 4.32 3.37 -10.74
C ILE A 251 4.64 3.10 -12.23
N ASP A 252 5.29 1.97 -12.51
CA ASP A 252 5.76 1.56 -13.83
C ASP A 252 4.98 0.39 -14.47
N SER A 253 3.91 -0.13 -13.85
CA SER A 253 3.14 -1.28 -14.40
C SER A 253 2.63 -1.04 -15.82
N TRP A 254 2.23 0.19 -16.13
CA TRP A 254 1.77 0.64 -17.45
C TRP A 254 2.79 0.42 -18.58
N THR A 255 4.09 0.35 -18.26
CA THR A 255 5.17 0.19 -19.25
C THR A 255 5.18 -1.17 -19.92
N ILE A 256 4.68 -2.21 -19.25
CA ILE A 256 4.65 -3.60 -19.75
C ILE A 256 3.76 -3.68 -21.02
N HIS A 257 2.65 -2.94 -21.04
CA HIS A 257 1.79 -2.86 -22.22
C HIS A 257 2.50 -2.19 -23.40
N LEU A 258 3.37 -1.20 -23.14
CA LEU A 258 4.20 -0.58 -24.20
C LEU A 258 5.27 -1.52 -24.73
N ASP A 259 5.87 -2.37 -23.87
CA ASP A 259 6.75 -3.46 -24.31
C ASP A 259 6.01 -4.45 -25.22
N GLY A 260 4.74 -4.71 -24.93
CA GLY A 260 3.85 -5.50 -25.79
C GLY A 260 3.68 -4.87 -27.17
N VAL A 261 3.44 -3.55 -27.25
CA VAL A 261 3.37 -2.82 -28.53
C VAL A 261 4.72 -2.85 -29.25
N ALA A 262 5.81 -2.63 -28.55
CA ALA A 262 7.17 -2.68 -29.10
C ALA A 262 7.47 -4.02 -29.76
N ALA A 263 7.12 -5.12 -29.08
CA ALA A 263 7.28 -6.47 -29.59
C ALA A 263 6.43 -6.71 -30.86
N LEU A 264 5.18 -6.20 -30.89
CA LEU A 264 4.30 -6.32 -32.05
C LEU A 264 4.78 -5.49 -33.24
N VAL A 265 5.24 -4.26 -33.03
CA VAL A 265 5.74 -3.37 -34.10
C VAL A 265 6.99 -3.93 -34.79
N LYS A 266 7.75 -4.80 -34.11
CA LYS A 266 8.88 -5.54 -34.73
C LYS A 266 8.43 -6.65 -35.68
N GLN A 267 7.19 -7.13 -35.59
CA GLN A 267 6.66 -8.12 -36.51
C GLN A 267 6.31 -7.45 -37.85
N ALA A 268 6.92 -7.91 -38.94
CA ALA A 268 6.78 -7.28 -40.26
C ALA A 268 5.31 -7.14 -40.69
N SER A 269 4.50 -8.20 -40.54
CA SER A 269 3.08 -8.20 -40.90
C SER A 269 2.24 -7.19 -40.11
N PHE A 270 2.51 -7.05 -38.80
CA PHE A 270 1.83 -6.09 -37.94
C PHE A 270 2.25 -4.66 -38.29
N ASN A 271 3.54 -4.42 -38.48
CA ASN A 271 4.09 -3.13 -38.89
C ASN A 271 3.53 -2.67 -40.24
N ASP A 272 3.50 -3.57 -41.23
CA ASP A 272 2.95 -3.28 -42.56
C ASP A 272 1.45 -2.96 -42.51
N ALA A 273 0.69 -3.67 -41.66
CA ALA A 273 -0.72 -3.35 -41.44
C ALA A 273 -0.90 -1.95 -40.84
N LEU A 274 -0.02 -1.52 -39.93
CA LEU A 274 -0.06 -0.19 -39.32
C LEU A 274 0.34 0.94 -40.29
N LYS A 275 1.18 0.68 -41.30
CA LYS A 275 1.52 1.68 -42.34
C LYS A 275 0.32 2.09 -43.19
N SER A 276 -0.71 1.23 -43.27
CA SER A 276 -1.92 1.49 -44.07
C SER A 276 -2.98 2.36 -43.38
N VAL A 277 -2.78 2.72 -42.10
CA VAL A 277 -3.74 3.50 -41.30
C VAL A 277 -3.18 4.88 -40.94
N ASN A 278 -4.01 5.73 -40.34
CA ASN A 278 -3.63 7.09 -39.93
C ASN A 278 -2.36 7.05 -39.05
N PRO A 279 -1.27 7.77 -39.40
CA PRO A 279 -0.01 7.70 -38.67
C PRO A 279 -0.01 8.42 -37.32
N ARG A 280 -1.01 9.28 -37.03
CA ARG A 280 -1.02 10.09 -35.80
C ARG A 280 -0.95 9.30 -34.49
N PRO A 281 -1.75 8.24 -34.27
CA PRO A 281 -1.63 7.41 -33.06
C PRO A 281 -0.25 6.76 -32.91
N HIS A 282 0.39 6.37 -34.02
CA HIS A 282 1.74 5.81 -33.99
C HIS A 282 2.79 6.85 -33.63
N LEU A 283 2.67 8.08 -34.14
CA LEU A 283 3.54 9.20 -33.76
C LEU A 283 3.45 9.50 -32.26
N GLN A 284 2.25 9.42 -31.67
CA GLN A 284 2.07 9.58 -30.23
C GLN A 284 2.68 8.41 -29.43
N TYR A 285 2.64 7.18 -29.95
CA TYR A 285 3.34 6.05 -29.33
C TYR A 285 4.87 6.26 -29.28
N TYR A 286 5.47 6.85 -30.31
CA TYR A 286 6.89 7.19 -30.28
C TYR A 286 7.20 8.21 -29.17
N PHE A 287 6.40 9.27 -29.02
CA PHE A 287 6.56 10.19 -27.88
C PHE A 287 6.41 9.48 -26.54
N ILE A 288 5.41 8.62 -26.36
CA ILE A 288 5.21 7.86 -25.12
C ILE A 288 6.42 6.96 -24.82
N SER A 289 7.01 6.33 -25.85
CA SER A 289 8.19 5.47 -25.70
C SER A 289 9.44 6.26 -25.31
N ILE A 290 9.60 7.47 -25.86
CA ILE A 290 10.68 8.40 -25.47
C ILE A 290 10.46 8.89 -24.02
N ILE A 291 9.23 9.26 -23.66
CA ILE A 291 8.86 9.66 -22.30
C ILE A 291 9.17 8.54 -21.31
N ARG A 292 8.80 7.30 -21.64
CA ARG A 292 9.12 6.12 -20.82
C ARG A 292 10.61 6.04 -20.54
N TYR A 293 11.47 6.17 -21.55
CA TYR A 293 12.92 6.14 -21.38
C TYR A 293 13.40 7.16 -20.33
N PHE A 294 12.94 8.41 -20.44
CA PHE A 294 13.34 9.46 -19.51
C PHE A 294 12.72 9.33 -18.10
N LEU A 295 11.55 8.71 -17.99
CA LEU A 295 10.87 8.44 -16.72
C LEU A 295 11.57 7.35 -15.91
N VAL A 296 11.80 6.17 -16.51
CA VAL A 296 12.32 4.99 -15.78
C VAL A 296 13.84 4.86 -15.87
N GLN A 297 14.52 5.78 -16.56
CA GLN A 297 15.97 5.74 -16.83
C GLN A 297 16.44 4.40 -17.42
N GLY A 298 15.59 3.74 -18.19
CA GLY A 298 15.81 2.38 -18.68
C GLY A 298 16.78 2.26 -19.87
N VAL A 299 16.86 1.03 -20.38
CA VAL A 299 17.52 0.72 -21.65
C VAL A 299 16.75 1.37 -22.80
N MET A 300 17.46 1.89 -23.80
CA MET A 300 16.82 2.49 -24.95
C MET A 300 15.94 1.45 -25.68
N PRO A 301 14.66 1.77 -25.97
CA PRO A 301 13.78 0.82 -26.63
C PRO A 301 14.31 0.46 -28.02
N SER A 302 14.57 -0.82 -28.24
CA SER A 302 15.26 -1.33 -29.44
C SER A 302 14.52 -1.04 -30.76
N GLU A 303 13.20 -0.90 -30.74
CA GLU A 303 12.39 -0.51 -31.90
C GLU A 303 12.65 0.93 -32.36
N LEU A 304 13.24 1.78 -31.49
CA LEU A 304 13.63 3.15 -31.81
C LEU A 304 15.07 3.26 -32.35
N LEU A 305 15.90 2.22 -32.19
CA LEU A 305 17.28 2.21 -32.70
C LEU A 305 17.32 2.48 -34.20
N ASP A 306 16.44 1.79 -34.93
CA ASP A 306 16.38 1.80 -36.39
C ASP A 306 15.37 2.83 -36.94
N TRP A 307 14.90 3.77 -36.12
CA TRP A 307 13.98 4.81 -36.55
C TRP A 307 14.53 5.61 -37.73
N SER A 308 13.65 5.92 -38.69
CA SER A 308 13.87 6.89 -39.77
C SER A 308 12.52 7.55 -40.10
N PRO A 309 12.50 8.86 -40.46
CA PRO A 309 11.32 9.53 -40.99
C PRO A 309 10.64 8.77 -42.15
N ASP A 310 11.41 8.03 -42.96
CA ASP A 310 10.92 7.25 -44.10
C ASP A 310 9.99 6.09 -43.70
N ARG A 311 9.97 5.71 -42.41
CA ARG A 311 9.09 4.66 -41.87
C ARG A 311 7.62 5.08 -41.81
N ILE A 312 7.30 6.35 -42.08
CA ILE A 312 5.92 6.85 -42.15
C ILE A 312 5.57 7.17 -43.62
N PRO A 313 5.35 6.15 -44.47
CA PRO A 313 5.04 6.37 -45.88
C PRO A 313 3.67 7.07 -46.02
N GLY A 314 3.59 8.09 -46.89
CA GLY A 314 2.34 8.82 -47.15
C GLY A 314 1.97 9.86 -46.07
N ALA A 315 2.94 10.30 -45.26
CA ALA A 315 2.75 11.40 -44.33
C ALA A 315 2.26 12.67 -45.06
N LYS A 316 1.24 13.32 -44.50
CA LYS A 316 0.73 14.59 -45.03
C LYS A 316 1.60 15.76 -44.56
N PRO A 317 1.63 16.89 -45.29
CA PRO A 317 2.43 18.06 -44.90
C PRO A 317 2.18 18.57 -43.48
N ASP A 318 0.98 18.40 -42.95
CA ASP A 318 0.62 18.78 -41.58
C ASP A 318 1.15 17.84 -40.49
N GLN A 319 1.80 16.74 -40.86
CA GLN A 319 2.38 15.75 -39.95
C GLN A 319 3.91 15.81 -39.90
N PHE A 320 4.55 16.52 -40.84
CA PHE A 320 6.00 16.67 -40.87
C PHE A 320 6.58 17.33 -39.61
N PRO A 321 5.96 18.37 -39.00
CA PRO A 321 6.47 18.92 -37.75
C PRO A 321 6.58 17.87 -36.65
N THR A 322 5.57 17.00 -36.50
CA THR A 322 5.59 15.89 -35.55
C THR A 322 6.70 14.88 -35.85
N ILE A 323 6.85 14.46 -37.11
CA ILE A 323 7.86 13.47 -37.53
C ILE A 323 9.27 14.00 -37.26
N CYS A 324 9.53 15.26 -37.62
CA CYS A 324 10.82 15.92 -37.37
C CYS A 324 11.10 16.02 -35.86
N LEU A 325 10.09 16.35 -35.05
CA LEU A 325 10.27 16.42 -33.59
C LEU A 325 10.59 15.04 -33.00
N VAL A 326 9.88 13.99 -33.42
CA VAL A 326 10.18 12.61 -33.00
C VAL A 326 11.62 12.23 -33.35
N ASP A 327 12.07 12.56 -34.56
CA ASP A 327 13.45 12.30 -34.99
C ASP A 327 14.49 13.03 -34.11
N ILE A 328 14.28 14.32 -33.85
CA ILE A 328 15.14 15.11 -32.95
C ILE A 328 15.20 14.48 -31.56
N LEU A 329 14.04 14.10 -30.99
CA LEU A 329 13.97 13.53 -29.65
C LEU A 329 14.60 12.13 -29.55
N ILE A 330 14.52 11.31 -30.62
CA ILE A 330 15.21 10.02 -30.66
C ILE A 330 16.73 10.22 -30.73
N ARG A 331 17.21 11.21 -31.49
CA ARG A 331 18.65 11.55 -31.52
C ARG A 331 19.11 12.15 -30.20
N PHE A 332 18.29 12.95 -29.54
CA PHE A 332 18.54 13.41 -28.16
C PHE A 332 18.61 12.24 -27.18
N MET A 333 17.68 11.29 -27.26
CA MET A 333 17.69 10.07 -26.43
C MET A 333 18.96 9.23 -26.65
N LYS A 334 19.40 9.06 -27.90
CA LYS A 334 20.67 8.39 -28.25
C LYS A 334 21.87 9.12 -27.63
N LEU A 335 21.92 10.44 -27.74
CA LEU A 335 22.97 11.27 -27.12
C LEU A 335 22.95 11.14 -25.59
N HIS A 336 21.77 11.24 -24.97
CA HIS A 336 21.59 11.11 -23.54
C HIS A 336 22.07 9.74 -23.03
N SER A 337 21.68 8.65 -23.70
CA SER A 337 22.15 7.30 -23.35
C SER A 337 23.67 7.19 -23.50
N SER A 338 24.23 7.65 -24.61
CA SER A 338 25.68 7.58 -24.85
C SER A 338 26.51 8.34 -23.81
N ILE A 339 26.01 9.48 -23.31
CA ILE A 339 26.68 10.24 -22.26
C ILE A 339 26.52 9.54 -20.91
N ARG A 340 25.32 9.03 -20.59
CA ARG A 340 25.02 8.33 -19.34
C ARG A 340 25.83 7.04 -19.18
N ASP A 341 26.01 6.30 -20.27
CA ASP A 341 26.67 5.01 -20.27
C ASP A 341 28.22 5.14 -20.31
N ASN A 342 28.75 6.37 -20.44
CA ASN A 342 30.17 6.67 -20.35
C ASN A 342 30.53 7.07 -18.89
N PRO A 343 31.49 6.37 -18.23
CA PRO A 343 31.85 6.66 -16.83
C PRO A 343 32.52 8.02 -16.62
N ASP A 344 33.18 8.59 -17.63
CA ASP A 344 33.78 9.93 -17.57
C ASP A 344 33.57 10.67 -18.91
N PRO A 345 32.37 11.20 -19.16
CA PRO A 345 32.09 11.90 -20.41
C PRO A 345 32.79 13.27 -20.41
N ASP A 346 33.58 13.53 -21.46
CA ASP A 346 34.19 14.84 -21.70
C ASP A 346 33.09 15.92 -21.68
N SER A 347 33.16 16.79 -20.68
CA SER A 347 32.12 17.79 -20.43
C SER A 347 32.04 18.82 -21.55
N ARG A 348 33.14 19.14 -22.25
CA ARG A 348 33.11 20.05 -23.40
C ARG A 348 32.46 19.38 -24.61
N LEU A 349 32.77 18.12 -24.86
CA LEU A 349 32.15 17.35 -25.94
C LEU A 349 30.64 17.13 -25.70
N ALA A 350 30.26 16.86 -24.45
CA ALA A 350 28.86 16.73 -24.05
C ALA A 350 28.11 18.05 -24.27
N VAL A 351 28.70 19.19 -23.87
CA VAL A 351 28.13 20.53 -24.09
C VAL A 351 28.00 20.83 -25.59
N SER A 352 29.04 20.60 -26.39
CA SER A 352 28.98 20.88 -27.83
C SER A 352 27.92 20.02 -28.53
N SER A 353 27.81 18.74 -28.16
CA SER A 353 26.81 17.83 -28.74
C SER A 353 25.38 18.21 -28.32
N ALA A 354 25.19 18.62 -27.07
CA ALA A 354 23.91 19.11 -26.58
C ALA A 354 23.49 20.43 -27.24
N LEU A 355 24.43 21.33 -27.51
CA LEU A 355 24.19 22.58 -28.23
C LEU A 355 23.75 22.35 -29.69
N LEU A 356 24.25 21.31 -30.35
CA LEU A 356 23.75 20.93 -31.67
C LEU A 356 22.28 20.51 -31.61
N CYS A 357 21.90 19.71 -30.61
CA CYS A 357 20.50 19.34 -30.40
C CYS A 357 19.62 20.55 -30.03
N GLU A 358 20.15 21.51 -29.27
CA GLU A 358 19.45 22.76 -28.94
C GLU A 358 19.19 23.62 -30.18
N ALA A 359 20.20 23.76 -31.05
CA ALA A 359 20.07 24.51 -32.30
C ALA A 359 19.03 23.88 -33.25
N GLU A 360 18.94 22.55 -33.29
CA GLU A 360 17.91 21.87 -34.07
C GLU A 360 16.49 22.08 -33.51
N LEU A 361 16.34 22.07 -32.18
CA LEU A 361 15.06 22.40 -31.54
C LEU A 361 14.66 23.86 -31.81
N GLU A 362 15.62 24.78 -31.76
CA GLU A 362 15.38 26.19 -32.12
C GLU A 362 14.98 26.35 -33.60
N ALA A 363 15.67 25.66 -34.51
CA ALA A 363 15.34 25.66 -35.93
C ALA A 363 13.94 25.08 -36.19
N TRP A 364 13.62 23.96 -35.54
CA TRP A 364 12.31 23.33 -35.63
C TRP A 364 11.18 24.29 -35.24
N GLU A 365 11.33 25.06 -34.15
CA GLU A 365 10.36 26.06 -33.72
C GLU A 365 10.22 27.21 -34.74
N LYS A 366 11.34 27.68 -35.31
CA LYS A 366 11.34 28.75 -36.33
C LYS A 366 10.63 28.33 -37.62
N ASP A 367 10.75 27.06 -37.99
CA ASP A 367 10.20 26.50 -39.23
C ASP A 367 8.75 26.00 -39.08
N LEU A 368 8.13 26.19 -37.91
CA LEU A 368 6.74 25.79 -37.70
C LEU A 368 5.78 26.55 -38.63
N PRO A 369 4.82 25.84 -39.28
CA PRO A 369 3.75 26.49 -40.01
C PRO A 369 2.94 27.45 -39.13
N GLU A 370 2.36 28.50 -39.72
CA GLU A 370 1.62 29.53 -38.97
C GLU A 370 0.51 28.95 -38.07
N LYS A 371 -0.20 27.92 -38.55
CA LYS A 371 -1.23 27.21 -37.79
C LYS A 371 -0.73 26.46 -36.56
N TRP A 372 0.58 26.25 -36.42
CA TRP A 372 1.21 25.58 -35.28
C TRP A 372 1.80 26.57 -34.27
N LYS A 373 1.88 27.86 -34.62
CA LYS A 373 2.28 28.88 -33.68
C LYS A 373 1.23 29.04 -32.59
N PHE A 374 1.71 29.30 -31.38
CA PHE A 374 0.88 29.57 -30.21
C PHE A 374 1.07 31.02 -29.75
N SER A 375 0.12 31.53 -28.97
CA SER A 375 0.26 32.84 -28.32
C SER A 375 0.01 32.73 -26.83
N LEU A 376 0.81 33.44 -26.04
CA LEU A 376 0.60 33.54 -24.60
C LEU A 376 -0.42 34.65 -24.31
N LYS A 377 -1.40 34.36 -23.46
CA LYS A 377 -2.43 35.31 -23.03
C LYS A 377 -2.50 35.37 -21.51
N GLN A 378 -3.05 36.48 -21.03
CA GLN A 378 -3.28 36.73 -19.61
C GLN A 378 -4.78 36.64 -19.30
N SER A 379 -5.09 36.18 -18.09
CA SER A 379 -6.42 36.00 -17.54
C SER A 379 -6.42 36.45 -16.08
N ASN A 380 -7.58 36.93 -15.61
CA ASN A 380 -7.81 37.20 -14.20
C ASN A 380 -8.15 35.93 -13.40
N ASP A 381 -8.32 34.79 -14.07
CA ASP A 381 -8.59 33.49 -13.43
C ASP A 381 -7.27 32.80 -13.03
N PHE A 382 -6.71 33.21 -11.89
CA PHE A 382 -5.49 32.62 -11.33
C PHE A 382 -5.70 31.19 -10.79
N GLN A 383 -6.94 30.73 -10.65
CA GLN A 383 -7.24 29.39 -10.14
C GLN A 383 -7.11 28.31 -11.22
N ARG A 384 -7.38 28.66 -12.49
CA ARG A 384 -7.29 27.73 -13.62
C ARG A 384 -6.09 27.98 -14.53
N THR A 385 -5.35 29.06 -14.31
CA THR A 385 -4.19 29.45 -15.11
C THR A 385 -2.91 29.48 -14.28
N PHE A 386 -1.75 29.50 -14.94
CA PHE A 386 -0.46 29.61 -14.26
C PHE A 386 -0.09 31.08 -14.11
N ASN A 387 -0.29 31.66 -12.91
CA ASN A 387 -0.08 33.09 -12.66
C ASN A 387 -0.82 34.01 -13.64
N GLY A 388 -2.06 33.67 -14.00
CA GLY A 388 -2.84 34.39 -15.01
C GLY A 388 -2.53 33.96 -16.44
N MET A 389 -1.45 33.21 -16.68
CA MET A 389 -0.98 32.88 -18.02
C MET A 389 -1.58 31.57 -18.55
N TYR A 390 -1.95 31.60 -19.83
CA TYR A 390 -2.38 30.43 -20.60
C TYR A 390 -1.98 30.57 -22.07
N MET A 391 -1.88 29.44 -22.78
CA MET A 391 -1.57 29.39 -24.21
C MET A 391 -2.81 29.25 -25.10
N ILE A 392 -2.84 29.99 -26.20
CA ILE A 392 -3.81 29.77 -27.28
C ILE A 392 -3.11 29.07 -28.42
N TYR A 393 -3.67 27.92 -28.82
CA TYR A 393 -3.23 27.12 -29.96
C TYR A 393 -4.20 27.28 -31.12
N ASN A 394 -3.67 27.35 -32.34
CA ASN A 394 -4.49 27.41 -33.56
C ASN A 394 -4.82 26.02 -34.12
N ASP A 395 -4.20 24.97 -33.57
CA ASP A 395 -4.37 23.58 -33.99
C ASP A 395 -4.32 22.63 -32.77
N VAL A 396 -5.20 21.63 -32.76
CA VAL A 396 -5.34 20.68 -31.64
C VAL A 396 -4.16 19.72 -31.53
N TRP A 397 -3.45 19.45 -32.63
CA TRP A 397 -2.25 18.62 -32.62
C TRP A 397 -1.02 19.42 -32.23
N ALA A 398 -0.95 20.69 -32.64
CA ALA A 398 0.07 21.61 -32.14
C ALA A 398 0.05 21.69 -30.60
N SER A 399 -1.13 21.76 -29.97
CA SER A 399 -1.21 21.81 -28.50
C SER A 399 -0.62 20.56 -27.81
N ARG A 400 -0.69 19.39 -28.45
CA ARG A 400 -0.13 18.14 -27.92
C ARG A 400 1.38 18.07 -28.14
N ASP A 401 1.81 18.29 -29.37
CA ASP A 401 3.21 18.09 -29.77
C ASP A 401 4.13 19.18 -29.23
N LEU A 402 3.64 20.41 -29.06
CA LEU A 402 4.43 21.50 -28.46
C LEU A 402 4.80 21.23 -27.01
N ASN A 403 3.97 20.50 -26.25
CA ASN A 403 4.38 20.09 -24.90
C ASN A 403 5.57 19.13 -24.94
N HIS A 404 5.66 18.28 -25.97
CA HIS A 404 6.83 17.44 -26.16
C HIS A 404 8.10 18.22 -26.49
N TYR A 405 7.94 19.24 -27.33
CA TYR A 405 8.99 20.19 -27.62
C TYR A 405 9.48 20.93 -26.36
N PHE A 406 8.58 21.46 -25.53
CA PHE A 406 8.95 22.24 -24.34
C PHE A 406 9.75 21.40 -23.33
N TRP A 407 9.28 20.20 -22.97
CA TRP A 407 10.01 19.37 -22.01
C TRP A 407 11.34 18.88 -22.57
N ALA A 408 11.41 18.56 -23.87
CA ALA A 408 12.64 18.11 -24.51
C ALA A 408 13.69 19.23 -24.55
N ARG A 409 13.29 20.45 -24.95
CA ARG A 409 14.20 21.60 -24.95
C ARG A 409 14.66 21.95 -23.55
N LEU A 410 13.79 21.82 -22.54
CA LEU A 410 14.17 21.95 -21.13
C LEU A 410 15.24 20.92 -20.74
N LYS A 411 15.02 19.63 -21.04
CA LYS A 411 15.97 18.55 -20.70
C LYS A 411 17.32 18.68 -21.42
N VAL A 412 17.33 19.11 -22.67
CA VAL A 412 18.58 19.43 -23.40
C VAL A 412 19.35 20.54 -22.70
N ASN A 413 18.66 21.61 -22.28
CA ASN A 413 19.28 22.72 -21.56
C ASN A 413 19.76 22.33 -20.14
N GLU A 414 19.06 21.43 -19.45
CA GLU A 414 19.55 20.85 -18.19
C GLU A 414 20.82 20.01 -18.39
N MET A 415 20.91 19.25 -19.49
CA MET A 415 22.13 18.51 -19.83
C MET A 415 23.31 19.48 -20.09
N ILE A 416 23.08 20.55 -20.85
CA ILE A 416 24.08 21.61 -21.06
C ILE A 416 24.50 22.21 -19.71
N LEU A 417 23.54 22.59 -18.86
CA LEU A 417 23.82 23.18 -17.55
C LEU A 417 24.64 22.24 -16.65
N ARG A 418 24.29 20.94 -16.61
CA ARG A 418 25.00 19.93 -15.82
C ARG A 418 26.46 19.82 -16.24
N HIS A 419 26.75 19.73 -17.54
CA HIS A 419 28.11 19.56 -18.03
C HIS A 419 28.92 20.86 -18.05
N ILE A 420 28.31 22.03 -18.31
CA ILE A 420 28.99 23.33 -18.14
C ILE A 420 29.46 23.49 -16.70
N SER A 421 28.66 23.05 -15.72
CA SER A 421 29.01 23.14 -14.29
C SER A 421 30.21 22.26 -13.89
N ARG A 422 30.58 21.27 -14.70
CA ARG A 422 31.72 20.37 -14.46
C ARG A 422 33.03 20.85 -15.12
N ILE A 423 32.99 21.92 -15.91
CA ILE A 423 34.19 22.49 -16.54
C ILE A 423 35.02 23.24 -15.49
N GLN A 424 36.22 22.74 -15.17
CA GLN A 424 37.10 23.32 -14.15
C GLN A 424 37.51 24.78 -14.42
N THR A 425 37.77 25.12 -15.68
CA THR A 425 38.15 26.47 -16.11
C THR A 425 37.12 27.00 -17.12
N PRO A 426 35.99 27.56 -16.66
CA PRO A 426 34.95 28.08 -17.55
C PRO A 426 35.44 29.35 -18.24
N THR A 427 35.23 29.42 -19.56
CA THR A 427 35.47 30.62 -20.37
C THR A 427 34.33 31.64 -20.20
N LEU A 428 34.52 32.88 -20.65
CA LEU A 428 33.43 33.86 -20.70
C LEU A 428 32.23 33.35 -21.51
N SER A 429 32.49 32.60 -22.59
CA SER A 429 31.45 31.96 -23.40
C SER A 429 30.68 30.91 -22.59
N ASP A 430 31.37 30.12 -21.76
CA ASP A 430 30.74 29.10 -20.91
C ASP A 430 29.82 29.76 -19.85
N ILE A 431 30.22 30.90 -19.28
CA ILE A 431 29.40 31.68 -18.32
C ILE A 431 28.17 32.29 -19.01
N GLN A 432 28.33 32.89 -20.19
CA GLN A 432 27.21 33.44 -20.96
C GLN A 432 26.24 32.33 -21.38
N GLN A 433 26.77 31.17 -21.79
CA GLN A 433 25.96 30.02 -22.14
C GLN A 433 25.18 29.51 -20.92
N ARG A 434 25.80 29.43 -19.73
CA ARG A 434 25.13 29.08 -18.48
C ARG A 434 23.91 29.96 -18.19
N GLN A 435 24.03 31.27 -18.40
CA GLN A 435 22.91 32.20 -18.19
C GLN A 435 21.78 31.99 -19.21
N ARG A 436 22.13 31.76 -20.49
CA ARG A 436 21.15 31.47 -21.55
C ARG A 436 20.37 30.18 -21.26
N VAL A 437 21.05 29.12 -20.83
CA VAL A 437 20.38 27.83 -20.56
C VAL A 437 19.47 27.92 -19.35
N LEU A 438 19.84 28.65 -18.29
CA LEU A 438 18.97 28.87 -17.12
C LEU A 438 17.71 29.65 -17.51
N ALA A 439 17.86 30.71 -18.32
CA ALA A 439 16.72 31.47 -18.83
C ALA A 439 15.80 30.60 -19.71
N MET A 440 16.39 29.72 -20.53
CA MET A 440 15.63 28.79 -21.37
C MET A 440 14.88 27.74 -20.55
N ILE A 441 15.51 27.15 -19.52
CA ILE A 441 14.87 26.20 -18.60
C ILE A 441 13.66 26.85 -17.94
N SER A 442 13.85 28.06 -17.39
CA SER A 442 12.76 28.83 -16.77
C SER A 442 11.62 29.12 -17.75
N LEU A 443 11.94 29.55 -18.98
CA LEU A 443 10.95 29.83 -20.01
C LEU A 443 10.14 28.58 -20.39
N MET A 444 10.82 27.47 -20.67
CA MET A 444 10.17 26.22 -21.06
C MET A 444 9.29 25.66 -19.93
N ALA A 445 9.71 25.78 -18.68
CA ALA A 445 8.90 25.36 -17.54
C ALA A 445 7.61 26.18 -17.42
N LYS A 446 7.69 27.52 -17.57
CA LYS A 446 6.51 28.39 -17.61
C LYS A 446 5.60 28.06 -18.79
N TYR A 447 6.17 27.69 -19.93
CA TYR A 447 5.43 27.29 -21.12
C TYR A 447 4.69 25.97 -20.93
N ILE A 448 5.30 24.99 -20.27
CA ILE A 448 4.62 23.75 -19.87
C ILE A 448 3.43 24.06 -18.96
N CYS A 449 3.61 24.90 -17.94
CA CYS A 449 2.51 25.27 -17.02
C CYS A 449 1.38 26.02 -17.74
N ALA A 450 1.70 27.00 -18.58
CA ALA A 450 0.72 27.74 -19.36
C ALA A 450 0.00 26.85 -20.39
N GLY A 451 0.69 25.88 -21.00
CA GLY A 451 0.12 24.91 -21.92
C GLY A 451 -0.83 23.93 -21.21
N ALA A 452 -0.44 23.45 -20.02
CA ALA A 452 -1.27 22.60 -19.18
C ALA A 452 -2.54 23.34 -18.70
N ALA A 453 -2.42 24.62 -18.32
CA ALA A 453 -3.56 25.48 -17.99
C ALA A 453 -4.58 25.56 -19.12
N SER A 454 -4.14 25.69 -20.37
CA SER A 454 -5.03 25.75 -21.54
C SER A 454 -5.74 24.44 -21.83
N GLN A 455 -5.07 23.31 -21.62
CA GLN A 455 -5.64 21.99 -21.87
C GLN A 455 -6.64 21.56 -20.80
N MET A 456 -6.44 22.00 -19.55
CA MET A 456 -7.33 21.70 -18.43
C MET A 456 -8.40 22.77 -18.16
N GLY A 457 -8.24 23.98 -18.73
CA GLY A 457 -9.15 25.11 -18.60
C GLY A 457 -10.17 25.22 -19.75
N ALA A 458 -11.06 26.21 -19.67
CA ALA A 458 -12.10 26.46 -20.68
C ALA A 458 -11.60 27.26 -21.91
N PHE A 459 -10.28 27.34 -22.12
CA PHE A 459 -9.62 28.31 -23.00
C PHE A 459 -9.25 27.71 -24.37
N GLY A 460 -10.20 27.03 -25.03
CA GLY A 460 -9.99 26.21 -26.24
C GLY A 460 -9.22 26.88 -27.39
N CYS A 461 -8.89 26.09 -28.43
CA CYS A 461 -8.11 26.49 -29.61
C CYS A 461 -8.64 27.76 -30.31
N GLY A 462 -8.21 28.95 -29.89
CA GLY A 462 -8.24 30.20 -30.67
C GLY A 462 -9.60 30.77 -31.10
N ILE A 463 -10.73 30.11 -30.82
CA ILE A 463 -12.05 30.64 -31.17
C ILE A 463 -12.53 31.52 -30.01
N PRO A 464 -12.77 32.84 -30.22
CA PRO A 464 -13.31 33.69 -29.19
C PRO A 464 -14.65 33.10 -28.74
N SER A 465 -14.80 32.82 -27.45
CA SER A 465 -16.12 32.67 -26.84
C SER A 465 -16.80 34.04 -26.89
N MET A 466 -17.35 34.38 -28.06
CA MET A 466 -18.21 35.54 -28.24
C MET A 466 -19.46 35.35 -27.39
N GLY A 467 -19.45 35.90 -26.18
CA GLY A 467 -20.63 36.49 -25.53
C GLY A 467 -21.90 35.65 -25.36
N LEU A 468 -21.83 34.31 -25.29
CA LEU A 468 -23.01 33.46 -25.10
C LEU A 468 -22.93 32.70 -23.78
N THR A 469 -23.50 33.29 -22.74
CA THR A 469 -23.55 32.84 -21.35
C THR A 469 -24.43 31.60 -21.09
N ASN A 470 -24.95 30.89 -22.10
CA ASN A 470 -26.01 29.88 -21.88
C ASN A 470 -25.93 28.61 -22.77
N LEU A 471 -24.74 28.14 -23.17
CA LEU A 471 -24.59 26.79 -23.76
C LEU A 471 -23.82 25.86 -22.80
N PRO A 472 -24.18 24.56 -22.73
CA PRO A 472 -23.45 23.59 -21.91
C PRO A 472 -21.98 23.56 -22.33
N GLN A 473 -21.10 23.72 -21.34
CA GLN A 473 -19.65 23.86 -21.49
C GLN A 473 -19.10 22.79 -22.45
N LEU A 474 -18.43 23.20 -23.53
CA LEU A 474 -17.64 22.28 -24.35
C LEU A 474 -16.57 21.61 -23.47
N PRO A 475 -16.30 20.30 -23.62
CA PRO A 475 -15.23 19.64 -22.88
C PRO A 475 -13.88 20.31 -23.19
N PRO A 476 -13.01 20.52 -22.17
CA PRO A 476 -11.65 20.99 -22.39
C PRO A 476 -10.85 20.09 -23.34
N LEU A 477 -9.76 20.61 -23.91
CA LEU A 477 -8.81 19.82 -24.69
C LEU A 477 -8.04 18.85 -23.77
N ASN A 478 -8.68 17.75 -23.37
CA ASN A 478 -8.08 16.86 -22.39
C ASN A 478 -7.07 15.90 -23.07
N GLY A 479 -5.79 16.21 -22.94
CA GLY A 479 -4.63 15.37 -23.27
C GLY A 479 -3.87 14.91 -22.01
N VAL A 480 -4.57 14.80 -20.88
CA VAL A 480 -3.99 14.76 -19.53
C VAL A 480 -2.91 13.69 -19.31
N PHE A 481 -3.07 12.49 -19.89
CA PHE A 481 -2.07 11.43 -19.76
C PHE A 481 -0.69 11.83 -20.31
N MET A 482 -0.66 12.68 -21.33
CA MET A 482 0.58 13.18 -21.96
C MET A 482 1.14 14.42 -21.26
N LEU A 483 0.37 15.07 -20.38
CA LEU A 483 0.79 16.26 -19.64
C LEU A 483 1.52 15.95 -18.33
N MET A 484 1.25 14.80 -17.71
CA MET A 484 1.83 14.46 -16.39
C MET A 484 3.36 14.46 -16.41
N PHE A 485 3.98 13.89 -17.45
CA PHE A 485 5.44 13.89 -17.56
C PHE A 485 6.02 15.30 -17.79
N PRO A 486 5.56 16.10 -18.77
CA PRO A 486 5.97 17.50 -18.90
C PRO A 486 5.85 18.28 -17.60
N LEU A 487 4.73 18.14 -16.88
CA LEU A 487 4.51 18.79 -15.58
C LEU A 487 5.57 18.39 -14.57
N ALA A 488 5.86 17.10 -14.41
CA ALA A 488 6.93 16.64 -13.52
C ALA A 488 8.31 17.14 -13.95
N VAL A 489 8.59 17.20 -15.25
CA VAL A 489 9.83 17.77 -15.78
C VAL A 489 9.95 19.25 -15.41
N ALA A 490 8.88 20.04 -15.54
CA ALA A 490 8.86 21.45 -15.18
C ALA A 490 8.99 21.68 -13.67
N GLY A 491 8.26 20.90 -12.86
CA GLY A 491 8.27 21.02 -11.41
C GLY A 491 9.58 20.58 -10.76
N GLY A 492 10.31 19.65 -11.37
CA GLY A 492 11.63 19.20 -10.88
C GLY A 492 12.82 19.88 -11.53
N ALA A 493 12.62 20.92 -12.35
CA ALA A 493 13.68 21.53 -13.15
C ALA A 493 14.62 22.41 -12.31
N VAL A 494 15.93 22.32 -12.59
CA VAL A 494 16.92 23.18 -11.89
C VAL A 494 16.84 24.62 -12.40
N GLY A 495 16.65 25.59 -11.50
CA GLY A 495 16.65 27.02 -11.83
C GLY A 495 15.27 27.61 -12.15
N THR A 496 14.19 26.85 -11.91
CA THR A 496 12.82 27.38 -11.88
C THR A 496 12.49 27.94 -10.50
N GLY A 497 11.66 28.99 -10.44
CA GLY A 497 11.17 29.54 -9.17
C GLY A 497 10.17 28.61 -8.49
N ASP A 498 10.01 28.77 -7.16
CA ASP A 498 9.07 27.97 -6.35
C ASP A 498 7.64 28.05 -6.87
N GLU A 499 7.27 29.14 -7.56
CA GLU A 499 5.95 29.28 -8.18
C GLU A 499 5.62 28.17 -9.19
N VAL A 500 6.62 27.68 -9.94
CA VAL A 500 6.43 26.60 -10.91
C VAL A 500 6.23 25.28 -10.19
N HIS A 501 7.06 25.03 -9.17
CA HIS A 501 7.02 23.80 -8.38
C HIS A 501 5.65 23.62 -7.71
N GLU A 502 5.22 24.62 -6.94
CA GLU A 502 3.95 24.58 -6.21
C GLU A 502 2.73 24.45 -7.13
N TRP A 503 2.74 25.18 -8.25
CA TRP A 503 1.65 25.08 -9.22
C TRP A 503 1.58 23.71 -9.90
N VAL A 504 2.73 23.10 -10.21
CA VAL A 504 2.79 21.73 -10.74
C VAL A 504 2.24 20.73 -9.73
N LEU A 505 2.63 20.82 -8.46
CA LEU A 505 2.12 19.93 -7.41
C LEU A 505 0.60 20.04 -7.27
N GLY A 506 0.08 21.27 -7.20
CA GLY A 506 -1.37 21.51 -7.14
C GLY A 506 -2.11 21.01 -8.40
N THR A 507 -1.48 21.12 -9.56
CA THR A 507 -2.03 20.63 -10.83
C THR A 507 -2.08 19.10 -10.88
N LEU A 508 -1.01 18.40 -10.49
CA LEU A 508 -0.98 16.93 -10.41
C LEU A 508 -1.99 16.42 -9.39
N GLN A 509 -2.12 17.12 -8.26
CA GLN A 509 -3.13 16.80 -7.25
C GLN A 509 -4.55 16.93 -7.82
N LYS A 510 -4.83 18.01 -8.55
CA LYS A 510 -6.12 18.21 -9.23
C LYS A 510 -6.40 17.13 -10.27
N ILE A 511 -5.41 16.74 -11.08
CA ILE A 511 -5.54 15.65 -12.05
C ILE A 511 -5.93 14.35 -11.33
N GLY A 512 -5.22 13.99 -10.27
CA GLY A 512 -5.50 12.76 -9.52
C GLY A 512 -6.89 12.75 -8.87
N GLN A 513 -7.27 13.86 -8.22
CA GLN A 513 -8.53 13.94 -7.48
C GLN A 513 -9.76 14.11 -8.37
N THR A 514 -9.68 14.89 -9.45
CA THR A 514 -10.85 15.24 -10.27
C THR A 514 -11.01 14.35 -11.50
N MET A 515 -9.91 13.79 -12.01
CA MET A 515 -9.92 12.90 -13.17
C MET A 515 -9.67 11.43 -12.79
N GLY A 516 -9.41 11.14 -11.52
CA GLY A 516 -9.28 9.77 -11.00
C GLY A 516 -7.98 9.07 -11.44
N ILE A 517 -6.95 9.81 -11.85
CA ILE A 517 -5.67 9.24 -12.32
C ILE A 517 -4.71 9.13 -11.13
N ARG A 518 -4.62 7.97 -10.49
CA ARG A 518 -3.79 7.81 -9.28
C ARG A 518 -2.31 8.06 -9.54
N ARG A 519 -1.81 7.75 -10.74
CA ARG A 519 -0.41 8.04 -11.10
C ARG A 519 -0.02 9.49 -10.91
N ALA A 520 -0.92 10.45 -11.12
CA ALA A 520 -0.63 11.86 -10.89
C ALA A 520 -0.35 12.15 -9.40
N LEU A 521 -1.02 11.44 -8.49
CA LEU A 521 -0.82 11.56 -7.04
C LEU A 521 0.51 10.94 -6.62
N GLU A 522 0.85 9.77 -7.17
CA GLU A 522 2.10 9.06 -6.87
C GLU A 522 3.35 9.80 -7.37
N MET A 523 3.22 10.73 -8.32
CA MET A 523 4.33 11.57 -8.77
C MET A 523 4.69 12.72 -7.80
N ILE A 524 3.77 13.08 -6.88
CA ILE A 524 3.94 14.24 -5.98
C ILE A 524 5.05 14.01 -4.94
N PRO A 525 5.14 12.87 -4.22
CA PRO A 525 6.19 12.64 -3.23
C PRO A 525 7.59 12.74 -3.83
N THR A 526 7.83 12.10 -4.99
CA THR A 526 9.12 12.14 -5.69
C THR A 526 9.50 13.58 -6.06
N LEU A 527 8.55 14.37 -6.56
CA LEU A 527 8.82 15.77 -6.92
C LEU A 527 9.20 16.62 -5.70
N LYS A 528 8.52 16.43 -4.56
CA LYS A 528 8.84 17.14 -3.31
C LYS A 528 10.26 16.84 -2.81
N GLN A 529 10.76 15.61 -3.00
CA GLN A 529 12.13 15.24 -2.66
C GLN A 529 13.18 15.87 -3.60
N VAL A 530 12.79 16.22 -4.84
CA VAL A 530 13.70 16.80 -5.84
C VAL A 530 13.98 18.30 -5.59
N HIS A 531 13.05 19.04 -4.97
CA HIS A 531 13.09 20.50 -4.80
C HIS A 531 13.67 21.01 -3.46
N ALA A 532 14.50 20.20 -2.77
CA ALA A 532 15.14 20.61 -1.51
C ALA A 532 16.12 21.80 -1.69
N PRO A 533 16.28 22.69 -0.67
CA PRO A 533 16.94 24.00 -0.81
C PRO A 533 18.44 23.95 -1.17
N PRO A 534 19.02 25.08 -1.63
CA PRO A 534 20.36 25.15 -2.25
C PRO A 534 21.55 24.73 -1.37
N SER A 535 21.36 24.55 -0.06
CA SER A 535 22.37 24.03 0.87
C SER A 535 22.74 22.56 0.57
N GLN A 536 21.89 21.83 -0.18
CA GLN A 536 22.13 20.44 -0.60
C GLN A 536 22.57 20.32 -2.08
N LEU A 537 22.71 21.43 -2.82
CA LEU A 537 22.93 21.42 -4.27
C LEU A 537 24.32 20.89 -4.72
N HIS A 538 25.27 20.72 -3.80
CA HIS A 538 26.58 20.18 -4.11
C HIS A 538 26.58 18.65 -4.32
N LEU A 539 25.52 17.93 -3.88
CA LEU A 539 25.46 16.47 -3.95
C LEU A 539 24.74 15.88 -5.17
N ARG A 540 23.99 16.67 -5.96
CA ARG A 540 23.18 16.12 -7.07
C ARG A 540 23.79 16.25 -8.48
N ILE A 541 24.95 16.90 -8.62
CA ILE A 541 25.65 16.92 -9.92
C ILE A 541 26.46 15.64 -10.16
N LEU A 542 26.64 14.76 -9.16
CA LEU A 542 27.46 13.54 -9.28
C LEU A 542 26.69 12.21 -9.25
N ALA A 543 25.37 12.21 -8.98
CA ALA A 543 24.59 10.98 -8.79
C ALA A 543 24.05 10.34 -10.09
N THR A 544 24.78 10.42 -11.21
CA THR A 544 24.45 9.68 -12.44
C THR A 544 25.69 9.04 -13.05
N SER A 545 26.26 8.05 -12.36
CA SER A 545 27.17 7.03 -12.92
C SER A 545 27.47 5.97 -11.85
N GLY A 546 27.28 4.69 -12.19
CA GLY A 546 27.64 3.54 -11.36
C GLY A 546 29.17 3.33 -11.23
N PRO A 547 29.60 2.24 -10.58
CA PRO A 547 30.57 2.28 -9.49
C PRO A 547 32.03 2.03 -9.92
N HIS A 548 32.97 2.79 -9.35
CA HIS A 548 34.17 2.31 -8.63
C HIS A 548 35.23 3.42 -8.50
N GLN A 549 35.78 3.50 -7.28
CA GLN A 549 37.12 3.96 -6.93
C GLN A 549 37.54 5.37 -7.38
N LEU A 550 37.29 6.36 -6.52
CA LEU A 550 38.26 7.38 -6.06
C LEU A 550 37.49 8.47 -5.29
N ASP A 551 37.61 8.46 -3.95
CA ASP A 551 37.69 9.65 -3.07
C ASP A 551 37.39 9.28 -1.60
N SER A 552 38.32 8.57 -0.97
CA SER A 552 38.26 8.17 0.44
C SER A 552 38.74 9.25 1.43
N PHE A 553 38.96 10.50 0.99
CA PHE A 553 39.57 11.53 1.84
C PHE A 553 38.73 12.81 2.09
N GLN A 554 37.61 13.01 1.39
CA GLN A 554 36.69 14.13 1.66
C GLN A 554 35.29 13.69 2.11
N TYR A 555 34.86 12.47 1.77
CA TYR A 555 33.59 11.89 2.24
C TYR A 555 33.60 11.58 3.74
N THR A 556 34.79 11.26 4.28
CA THR A 556 35.02 10.96 5.70
C THR A 556 34.86 12.18 6.64
N SER A 557 34.88 13.41 6.13
CA SER A 557 34.74 14.61 6.97
C SER A 557 33.30 15.15 7.02
N LYS A 558 32.42 14.75 6.09
CA LYS A 558 31.03 15.22 6.01
C LYS A 558 30.03 14.20 6.56
N MET A 559 30.25 12.89 6.33
CA MET A 559 29.56 11.83 7.08
C MET A 559 29.88 11.91 8.57
N ALA A 560 31.14 12.22 8.93
CA ALA A 560 31.53 12.41 10.34
C ALA A 560 30.85 13.61 11.03
N LEU A 561 30.13 14.48 10.30
CA LEU A 561 29.32 15.56 10.88
C LEU A 561 27.82 15.19 10.90
N GLU A 562 27.27 14.50 9.90
CA GLU A 562 25.87 14.05 9.91
C GLU A 562 25.63 12.86 10.87
N ASP A 563 26.58 11.94 10.99
CA ASP A 563 26.56 10.85 11.97
C ASP A 563 26.74 11.35 13.41
N GLU A 564 27.33 12.54 13.60
CA GLU A 564 27.56 13.09 14.94
C GLU A 564 26.31 13.72 15.55
N TRP A 565 25.36 14.19 14.73
CA TRP A 565 24.16 14.92 15.17
C TRP A 565 22.86 14.14 14.98
N THR A 566 22.93 12.93 14.43
CA THR A 566 21.78 12.06 14.19
C THR A 566 21.85 10.88 15.14
N CYS A 567 20.74 10.50 15.74
CA CYS A 567 20.65 9.32 16.59
C CYS A 567 19.42 8.48 16.26
N ASP A 568 19.58 7.17 16.41
CA ASP A 568 18.48 6.22 16.32
C ASP A 568 17.43 6.52 17.41
N ALA A 569 16.18 6.68 16.99
CA ALA A 569 15.09 7.04 17.87
C ALA A 569 14.70 5.90 18.82
N ASN A 570 14.83 4.64 18.39
CA ASN A 570 14.54 3.47 19.21
C ASN A 570 15.57 3.34 20.34
N ASP A 571 16.83 3.67 20.07
CA ASP A 571 17.88 3.71 21.08
C ASP A 571 17.78 4.96 21.99
N ALA A 572 17.44 6.12 21.43
CA ALA A 572 17.35 7.37 22.19
C ALA A 572 16.14 7.39 23.16
N LEU A 573 15.03 6.75 22.80
CA LEU A 573 13.82 6.68 23.62
C LEU A 573 13.89 5.52 24.61
N GLN A 574 13.98 5.86 25.91
CA GLN A 574 13.98 4.91 27.02
C GLN A 574 12.65 4.96 27.76
N ILE A 575 11.99 3.81 27.84
CA ILE A 575 10.75 3.66 28.59
C ILE A 575 11.08 3.04 29.94
N THR A 576 10.64 3.68 31.03
CA THR A 576 10.96 3.21 32.38
C THR A 576 9.72 3.11 33.25
N VAL A 577 9.57 2.01 33.97
CA VAL A 577 8.56 1.88 35.03
C VAL A 577 9.20 2.26 36.36
N VAL A 578 8.56 3.13 37.12
CA VAL A 578 9.08 3.66 38.40
C VAL A 578 8.10 3.44 39.54
N GLN A 579 8.63 3.34 40.75
CA GLN A 579 7.84 3.24 41.99
C GLN A 579 8.42 4.17 43.07
N PRO A 580 7.64 4.55 44.09
CA PRO A 580 8.17 5.30 45.23
C PRO A 580 9.24 4.52 46.02
N SER A 581 10.11 5.27 46.71
CA SER A 581 11.16 4.74 47.60
C SER A 581 11.48 5.73 48.71
N GLU A 582 12.41 5.39 49.62
CA GLU A 582 12.69 6.15 50.85
C GLU A 582 13.04 7.63 50.61
N THR A 583 13.69 7.95 49.48
CA THR A 583 14.17 9.32 49.20
C THR A 583 13.77 9.85 47.83
N LYS A 584 13.81 9.03 46.77
CA LYS A 584 13.42 9.39 45.40
C LYS A 584 12.78 8.20 44.68
N PRO A 585 11.99 8.39 43.60
CA PRO A 585 11.46 7.28 42.82
C PRO A 585 12.56 6.33 42.33
N LYS A 586 12.31 5.03 42.44
CA LYS A 586 13.19 3.96 42.01
C LYS A 586 12.68 3.37 40.69
N THR A 587 13.57 3.23 39.71
CA THR A 587 13.30 2.52 38.46
C THR A 587 13.24 1.01 38.70
N LEU A 588 12.16 0.38 38.26
CA LEU A 588 11.94 -1.06 38.30
C LEU A 588 12.47 -1.75 37.05
N SER A 589 12.17 -1.17 35.89
CA SER A 589 12.58 -1.68 34.59
C SER A 589 12.85 -0.54 33.62
N THR A 590 13.70 -0.83 32.65
CA THR A 590 14.01 0.06 31.52
C THR A 590 14.05 -0.80 30.27
N PHE A 591 13.38 -0.34 29.22
CA PHE A 591 13.33 -1.01 27.93
C PHE A 591 13.14 0.02 26.82
N HIS A 592 13.43 -0.41 25.59
CA HIS A 592 13.33 0.42 24.40
C HIS A 592 12.05 0.10 23.62
N PRO A 593 11.50 1.06 22.87
CA PRO A 593 10.41 0.80 21.94
C PRO A 593 10.87 -0.17 20.84
N GLN A 594 9.91 -0.86 20.23
CA GLN A 594 10.16 -1.64 19.01
C GLN A 594 9.96 -0.79 17.75
N PHE A 595 9.11 0.24 17.85
CA PHE A 595 8.80 1.15 16.77
C PHE A 595 8.76 2.58 17.31
N THR A 596 9.24 3.53 16.53
CA THR A 596 9.13 4.96 16.81
C THR A 596 8.72 5.76 15.57
N TYR A 597 8.60 5.12 14.41
CA TYR A 597 8.17 5.76 13.17
C TYR A 597 6.86 6.55 13.23
N PRO A 598 5.84 6.18 14.06
CA PRO A 598 4.63 7.00 14.15
C PRO A 598 4.92 8.41 14.70
N ILE A 599 5.97 8.53 15.52
CA ILE A 599 6.38 9.73 16.25
C ILE A 599 7.48 10.48 15.47
N PHE A 600 8.54 9.78 15.05
CA PHE A 600 9.75 10.40 14.47
C PHE A 600 9.93 10.19 12.95
N GLY A 601 8.97 9.53 12.28
CA GLY A 601 8.99 9.30 10.83
C GLY A 601 9.62 7.97 10.42
N ASP A 602 9.45 7.60 9.15
CA ASP A 602 9.71 6.23 8.65
C ASP A 602 11.17 5.76 8.80
N GLU A 603 12.13 6.69 8.86
CA GLU A 603 13.56 6.38 9.06
C GLU A 603 13.91 6.09 10.52
N GLU A 604 13.03 6.43 11.48
CA GLU A 604 13.27 6.27 12.92
C GLU A 604 14.57 6.95 13.40
N GLN A 605 14.94 8.06 12.77
CA GLN A 605 16.13 8.86 13.11
C GLN A 605 15.72 10.22 13.67
N ILE A 606 16.47 10.70 14.67
CA ILE A 606 16.29 12.03 15.27
C ILE A 606 17.50 12.88 14.95
N PHE A 607 17.27 14.03 14.30
CA PHE A 607 18.33 14.97 13.94
C PHE A 607 18.48 16.11 14.94
N GLY A 608 19.73 16.49 15.20
CA GLY A 608 20.13 17.74 15.83
C GLY A 608 20.50 17.65 17.31
N TYR A 609 20.80 16.45 17.82
CA TYR A 609 21.12 16.23 19.23
C TYR A 609 22.29 15.27 19.41
N LYS A 610 23.23 15.61 20.31
CA LYS A 610 24.31 14.71 20.75
C LYS A 610 23.97 14.11 22.10
N GLY A 611 24.24 12.81 22.27
CA GLY A 611 23.96 12.11 23.53
C GLY A 611 22.48 12.19 23.93
N LEU A 612 21.57 12.17 22.94
CA LEU A 612 20.14 12.32 23.19
C LEU A 612 19.60 11.14 23.99
N ILE A 613 18.90 11.45 25.08
CA ILE A 613 18.13 10.49 25.85
C ILE A 613 16.75 11.10 26.13
N ILE A 614 15.72 10.46 25.59
CA ILE A 614 14.32 10.76 25.88
C ILE A 614 13.83 9.70 26.86
N ARG A 615 13.58 10.08 28.12
CA ARG A 615 13.05 9.17 29.14
C ARG A 615 11.56 9.36 29.29
N LEU A 616 10.79 8.37 28.84
CA LEU A 616 9.36 8.24 29.07
C LEU A 616 9.12 7.36 30.31
N ARG A 617 8.77 7.99 31.43
CA ARG A 617 8.57 7.32 32.72
C ARG A 617 7.09 7.03 32.95
N PHE A 618 6.79 5.88 33.55
CA PHE A 618 5.46 5.50 33.98
C PHE A 618 5.48 5.08 35.45
N ALA A 619 4.59 5.63 36.26
CA ALA A 619 4.38 5.12 37.62
C ALA A 619 3.79 3.70 37.57
N ALA A 620 4.28 2.80 38.42
CA ALA A 620 3.99 1.37 38.35
C ALA A 620 2.51 1.03 38.54
N HIS A 621 1.77 1.76 39.37
CA HIS A 621 0.38 1.44 39.71
C HIS A 621 -0.64 2.08 38.77
N ASP A 622 -0.48 3.36 38.41
CA ASP A 622 -1.49 4.13 37.67
C ASP A 622 -1.02 4.60 36.27
N LEU A 623 0.15 4.14 35.82
CA LEU A 623 0.79 4.56 34.57
C LEU A 623 0.97 6.07 34.43
N ARG A 624 1.04 6.86 35.51
CA ARG A 624 1.27 8.31 35.39
C ARG A 624 2.54 8.59 34.58
N PRO A 625 2.44 9.27 33.42
CA PRO A 625 3.55 9.44 32.50
C PRO A 625 4.40 10.65 32.86
N HIS A 626 5.65 10.65 32.43
CA HIS A 626 6.50 11.85 32.41
C HIS A 626 7.60 11.74 31.35
N VAL A 627 7.77 12.80 30.56
CA VAL A 627 8.78 12.91 29.51
C VAL A 627 9.92 13.78 30.00
N HIS A 628 11.13 13.24 30.00
CA HIS A 628 12.34 14.00 30.28
C HIS A 628 13.33 13.86 29.14
N ILE A 629 13.72 14.98 28.57
CA ILE A 629 14.67 15.04 27.46
C ILE A 629 15.99 15.59 27.98
N SER A 630 17.08 14.85 27.77
CA SER A 630 18.44 15.29 28.03
C SER A 630 19.32 15.06 26.81
N TYR A 631 20.26 15.95 26.56
CA TYR A 631 21.24 15.87 25.50
C TYR A 631 22.49 16.62 25.93
N ASP A 632 23.65 16.25 25.39
CA ASP A 632 24.94 16.88 25.67
C ASP A 632 25.09 18.19 24.90
N ASP A 633 24.62 18.20 23.65
CA ASP A 633 24.65 19.39 22.79
C ASP A 633 23.46 19.38 21.82
N ARG A 634 23.06 20.56 21.35
CA ARG A 634 21.95 20.76 20.42
C ARG A 634 22.41 21.56 19.20
N PHE A 635 22.06 21.05 18.02
CA PHE A 635 22.40 21.68 16.76
C PHE A 635 21.80 23.08 16.68
N LYS A 636 22.66 24.07 16.46
CA LYS A 636 22.24 25.46 16.26
C LYS A 636 21.69 25.60 14.85
N ALA A 637 20.47 26.11 14.71
CA ALA A 637 19.82 26.24 13.42
C ALA A 637 20.68 27.07 12.44
N VAL A 638 20.86 26.55 11.23
CA VAL A 638 21.57 27.22 10.13
C VAL A 638 20.68 27.16 8.89
N GLY A 639 20.12 28.30 8.49
CA GLY A 639 19.10 28.34 7.43
C GLY A 639 17.82 27.61 7.86
N ASP A 640 17.32 26.72 7.01
CA ASP A 640 16.10 25.93 7.26
C ASP A 640 16.36 24.61 8.01
N ILE A 641 17.64 24.27 8.29
CA ILE A 641 18.02 23.06 9.01
C ILE A 641 18.01 23.37 10.51
N ALA A 642 17.07 22.75 11.23
CA ALA A 642 16.92 22.88 12.67
C ALA A 642 16.82 21.48 13.32
N ALA A 643 17.19 21.40 14.60
CA ALA A 643 17.00 20.19 15.39
C ALA A 643 15.51 19.83 15.49
N THR A 644 15.19 18.54 15.46
CA THR A 644 13.82 18.01 15.57
C THR A 644 13.11 18.58 16.81
N ASP A 645 11.89 19.08 16.66
CA ASP A 645 11.08 19.50 17.81
C ASP A 645 10.54 18.28 18.56
N LEU A 646 11.32 17.79 19.53
CA LEU A 646 11.01 16.58 20.29
C LEU A 646 9.73 16.71 21.12
N LEU A 647 9.48 17.88 21.73
CA LEU A 647 8.27 18.10 22.53
C LEU A 647 7.05 18.20 21.61
N GLY A 648 7.17 18.92 20.49
CA GLY A 648 6.12 18.98 19.48
C GLY A 648 5.75 17.59 18.93
N ALA A 649 6.76 16.75 18.65
CA ALA A 649 6.56 15.38 18.16
C ALA A 649 5.86 14.48 19.19
N LEU A 650 6.22 14.58 20.48
CA LEU A 650 5.65 13.73 21.54
C LEU A 650 4.26 14.20 22.02
N LYS A 651 3.95 15.50 21.91
CA LYS A 651 2.72 16.11 22.46
C LYS A 651 1.43 15.48 21.95
N GLU A 652 1.42 14.95 20.72
CA GLU A 652 0.23 14.28 20.15
C GLU A 652 0.01 12.86 20.69
N PHE A 653 1.02 12.27 21.33
CA PHE A 653 1.02 10.86 21.75
C PHE A 653 0.97 10.68 23.27
N VAL A 654 1.35 11.69 24.06
CA VAL A 654 1.32 11.65 25.53
C VAL A 654 0.33 12.68 26.06
N PRO A 655 -0.32 12.42 27.21
CA PRO A 655 -1.21 13.41 27.83
C PRO A 655 -0.41 14.61 28.35
N GLU A 656 -1.06 15.77 28.48
CA GLU A 656 -0.40 17.01 28.92
C GLU A 656 0.31 16.88 30.28
N GLU A 657 -0.21 16.05 31.18
CA GLU A 657 0.42 15.74 32.47
C GLU A 657 1.81 15.09 32.34
N ALA A 658 2.13 14.50 31.19
CA ALA A 658 3.45 13.93 30.93
C ALA A 658 4.54 15.00 30.77
N LEU A 659 4.17 16.26 30.52
CA LEU A 659 5.09 17.35 30.18
C LEU A 659 5.42 18.26 31.38
N ILE A 660 5.03 17.88 32.60
CA ILE A 660 5.39 18.59 33.83
C ILE A 660 6.89 18.47 34.14
N ASN A 661 7.40 19.32 35.04
CA ASN A 661 8.81 19.25 35.41
C ASN A 661 9.13 17.99 36.24
N LEU A 662 10.35 17.49 36.11
CA LEU A 662 10.82 16.30 36.83
C LEU A 662 10.60 16.37 38.35
N PRO A 663 10.91 17.47 39.07
CA PRO A 663 10.66 17.53 40.52
C PRO A 663 9.17 17.42 40.87
N ASP A 664 8.30 17.99 40.06
CA ASP A 664 6.84 17.92 40.27
C ASP A 664 6.34 16.50 40.07
N TYR A 665 6.84 15.81 39.04
CA TYR A 665 6.57 14.39 38.80
C TYR A 665 7.09 13.49 39.94
N GLU A 666 8.34 13.69 40.38
CA GLU A 666 8.93 12.90 41.46
C GLU A 666 8.15 13.06 42.76
N ASN A 667 7.76 14.29 43.10
CA ASN A 667 6.89 14.57 44.24
C ASN A 667 5.52 13.90 44.07
N ALA A 668 4.93 13.96 42.88
CA ALA A 668 3.63 13.36 42.60
C ALA A 668 3.64 11.82 42.69
N VAL A 669 4.77 11.17 42.43
CA VAL A 669 4.95 9.71 42.61
C VAL A 669 5.26 9.35 44.07
N GLN A 670 6.00 10.19 44.79
CA GLN A 670 6.40 9.93 46.18
C GLN A 670 5.30 10.19 47.21
N GLU A 671 4.57 11.29 47.03
CA GLU A 671 3.56 11.81 47.97
C GLU A 671 2.13 11.60 47.44
N ASP A 672 1.92 10.55 46.62
CA ASP A 672 0.60 10.23 46.09
C ASP A 672 -0.34 9.76 47.21
N SER A 673 -1.26 10.63 47.61
CA SER A 673 -2.23 10.37 48.67
C SER A 673 -3.20 9.23 48.34
N TYR A 674 -3.38 8.89 47.06
CA TYR A 674 -4.30 7.86 46.61
C TYR A 674 -3.61 6.52 46.32
N ALA A 675 -2.27 6.47 46.23
CA ALA A 675 -1.54 5.27 45.84
C ALA A 675 -1.77 4.09 46.79
N LYS A 676 -1.80 4.33 48.10
CA LYS A 676 -2.01 3.29 49.12
C LYS A 676 -3.33 2.53 48.93
N ASP A 677 -4.39 3.27 48.60
CA ASP A 677 -5.74 2.74 48.44
C ASP A 677 -6.07 2.42 46.96
N PHE A 678 -5.09 2.59 46.06
CA PHE A 678 -5.26 2.30 44.65
C PHE A 678 -5.59 0.83 44.42
N THR A 679 -6.66 0.61 43.67
CA THR A 679 -7.03 -0.67 43.08
C THR A 679 -7.19 -0.48 41.58
N PRO A 680 -6.72 -1.42 40.74
CA PRO A 680 -6.95 -1.35 39.31
C PRO A 680 -8.43 -1.12 38.97
N PRO A 681 -8.74 -0.23 38.02
CA PRO A 681 -10.13 0.10 37.71
C PRO A 681 -10.85 -1.08 37.03
N GLY A 682 -12.17 -1.13 37.20
CA GLY A 682 -13.03 -2.21 36.72
C GLY A 682 -13.21 -3.34 37.73
N LYS A 683 -13.46 -4.55 37.23
CA LYS A 683 -13.76 -5.74 38.03
C LYS A 683 -12.63 -6.75 37.96
N LEU A 684 -12.20 -7.29 39.10
CA LEU A 684 -11.29 -8.43 39.14
C LEU A 684 -11.95 -9.64 38.47
N VAL A 685 -11.37 -10.12 37.37
CA VAL A 685 -11.89 -11.26 36.59
C VAL A 685 -11.09 -12.54 36.78
N TYR A 686 -9.81 -12.45 37.13
CA TYR A 686 -8.97 -13.62 37.33
C TYR A 686 -7.75 -13.31 38.20
N SER A 687 -7.32 -14.29 39.00
CA SER A 687 -6.08 -14.22 39.79
C SER A 687 -5.28 -15.49 39.56
N TYR A 688 -3.96 -15.36 39.45
CA TYR A 688 -3.05 -16.48 39.24
C TYR A 688 -1.70 -16.24 39.90
N GLU A 689 -0.99 -17.34 40.14
CA GLU A 689 0.37 -17.33 40.67
C GLU A 689 1.34 -17.77 39.58
N ALA A 690 2.44 -17.04 39.40
CA ALA A 690 3.52 -17.40 38.49
C ALA A 690 4.86 -17.04 39.15
N ASN A 691 5.80 -17.99 39.20
CA ASN A 691 7.11 -17.81 39.84
C ASN A 691 7.02 -17.25 41.28
N GLU A 692 6.12 -17.83 42.10
CA GLU A 692 5.89 -17.44 43.50
C GLU A 692 5.40 -15.99 43.69
N ARG A 693 4.89 -15.37 42.61
CA ARG A 693 4.32 -14.01 42.61
C ARG A 693 2.85 -14.06 42.23
N ASN A 694 2.08 -13.14 42.81
CA ASN A 694 0.64 -13.06 42.62
C ASN A 694 0.30 -12.04 41.55
N TYR A 695 -0.59 -12.42 40.64
CA TYR A 695 -1.06 -11.57 39.55
C TYR A 695 -2.58 -11.54 39.51
N GLU A 696 -3.11 -10.41 39.07
CA GLU A 696 -4.53 -10.14 38.98
C GLU A 696 -4.87 -9.53 37.61
N ILE A 697 -5.98 -9.97 37.01
CA ILE A 697 -6.53 -9.43 35.77
C ILE A 697 -7.83 -8.72 36.08
N TRP A 698 -7.90 -7.44 35.71
CA TRP A 698 -9.03 -6.56 35.96
C TRP A 698 -9.64 -6.13 34.63
N ALA A 699 -10.97 -6.14 34.52
CA ALA A 699 -11.68 -5.80 33.29
C ALA A 699 -12.70 -4.68 33.52
N GLY A 700 -12.68 -3.66 32.67
CA GLY A 700 -13.56 -2.50 32.77
C GLY A 700 -14.02 -1.99 31.41
N SER A 701 -15.18 -1.33 31.38
CA SER A 701 -15.70 -0.65 30.19
C SER A 701 -14.91 0.64 29.95
N LEU A 702 -14.66 1.02 28.70
CA LEU A 702 -14.03 2.31 28.41
C LEU A 702 -14.98 3.51 28.70
N ALA A 703 -16.26 3.25 28.92
CA ALA A 703 -17.20 4.25 29.43
C ALA A 703 -16.92 4.64 30.90
N ASP A 704 -16.18 3.81 31.65
CA ASP A 704 -15.74 4.12 33.01
C ASP A 704 -14.58 5.14 32.96
N PRO A 705 -14.72 6.33 33.58
CA PRO A 705 -13.69 7.36 33.57
C PRO A 705 -12.33 6.89 34.12
N ASP A 706 -12.32 6.00 35.11
CA ASP A 706 -11.08 5.53 35.74
C ASP A 706 -10.35 4.56 34.82
N VAL A 707 -11.08 3.69 34.11
CA VAL A 707 -10.53 2.80 33.06
C VAL A 707 -9.95 3.63 31.91
N ARG A 708 -10.70 4.64 31.47
CA ARG A 708 -10.27 5.55 30.40
C ARG A 708 -9.01 6.31 30.78
N CYS A 709 -8.91 6.82 32.01
CA CYS A 709 -7.73 7.52 32.51
C CYS A 709 -6.45 6.66 32.40
N ILE A 710 -6.51 5.40 32.86
CA ILE A 710 -5.37 4.48 32.75
C ILE A 710 -5.05 4.16 31.28
N LEU A 711 -6.07 3.96 30.43
CA LEU A 711 -5.84 3.70 29.01
C LEU A 711 -5.19 4.91 28.31
N ASP A 712 -5.66 6.14 28.56
CA ASP A 712 -5.12 7.38 27.98
C ASP A 712 -3.62 7.52 28.26
N ARG A 713 -3.18 7.15 29.46
CA ARG A 713 -1.76 7.10 29.83
C ARG A 713 -1.00 6.00 29.10
N ALA A 714 -1.63 4.87 28.83
CA ALA A 714 -1.03 3.70 28.18
C ALA A 714 -0.94 3.82 26.64
N GLN A 715 -1.76 4.66 25.99
CA GLN A 715 -1.96 4.60 24.53
C GLN A 715 -0.68 4.79 23.70
N VAL A 716 0.29 5.58 24.19
CA VAL A 716 1.59 5.74 23.54
C VAL A 716 2.30 4.39 23.35
N LEU A 717 2.13 3.45 24.29
CA LEU A 717 2.73 2.12 24.22
C LEU A 717 2.23 1.31 23.01
N VAL A 718 1.01 1.56 22.54
CA VAL A 718 0.49 0.93 21.30
C VAL A 718 1.37 1.32 20.11
N SER A 719 1.67 2.61 19.98
CA SER A 719 2.48 3.15 18.89
C SER A 719 3.93 2.66 18.95
N LEU A 720 4.40 2.31 20.16
CA LEU A 720 5.78 1.90 20.42
C LEU A 720 6.03 0.39 20.30
N PHE A 721 4.99 -0.45 20.43
CA PHE A 721 5.14 -1.92 20.50
C PHE A 721 4.24 -2.72 19.57
N ILE A 722 3.26 -2.09 18.93
CA ILE A 722 2.36 -2.77 17.98
C ILE A 722 2.55 -2.11 16.61
N GLU A 723 3.07 -2.88 15.63
CA GLU A 723 3.25 -2.37 14.27
C GLU A 723 1.90 -1.90 13.70
N ALA A 724 1.85 -0.68 13.18
CA ALA A 724 0.64 -0.01 12.73
C ALA A 724 -0.47 0.16 13.80
N GLY A 725 -0.13 -0.03 15.07
CA GLY A 725 -1.03 0.21 16.19
C GLY A 725 -1.34 1.70 16.33
N THR A 726 -2.60 2.02 16.58
CA THR A 726 -3.05 3.40 16.76
C THR A 726 -3.73 3.60 18.12
N PRO A 727 -3.54 4.77 18.76
CA PRO A 727 -4.37 5.22 19.88
C PRO A 727 -5.88 5.07 19.61
N LEU A 728 -6.66 4.72 20.64
CA LEU A 728 -8.13 4.64 20.56
C LEU A 728 -8.74 6.03 20.83
N ALA A 729 -9.84 6.34 20.14
CA ALA A 729 -10.64 7.53 20.44
C ALA A 729 -11.37 7.35 21.78
N THR A 730 -11.03 8.18 22.77
CA THR A 730 -11.59 8.14 24.13
C THR A 730 -12.55 9.29 24.42
N ASP A 731 -12.77 10.17 23.45
CA ASP A 731 -13.73 11.28 23.42
C ASP A 731 -15.05 10.94 22.71
N ASP A 732 -15.21 9.68 22.27
CA ASP A 732 -16.41 9.18 21.60
C ASP A 732 -17.64 9.16 22.54
N PRO A 733 -18.87 9.17 21.99
CA PRO A 733 -20.09 9.03 22.79
C PRO A 733 -20.09 7.77 23.66
N GLU A 734 -20.73 7.84 24.83
CA GLU A 734 -20.73 6.76 25.83
C GLU A 734 -21.12 5.39 25.25
N TRP A 735 -22.16 5.31 24.41
CA TRP A 735 -22.59 4.06 23.77
C TRP A 735 -21.54 3.44 22.83
N THR A 736 -20.60 4.25 22.30
CA THR A 736 -19.45 3.78 21.51
C THR A 736 -18.34 3.31 22.44
N LEU A 737 -18.11 3.99 23.56
CA LEU A 737 -17.13 3.60 24.58
C LEU A 737 -17.54 2.30 25.29
N GLU A 738 -18.83 2.07 25.53
CA GLU A 738 -19.37 0.83 26.09
C GLU A 738 -19.06 -0.42 25.25
N ARG A 739 -18.69 -0.25 23.98
CA ARG A 739 -18.28 -1.35 23.10
C ARG A 739 -16.88 -1.86 23.38
N TRP A 740 -16.08 -1.03 24.06
CA TRP A 740 -14.71 -1.32 24.41
C TRP A 740 -14.64 -1.85 25.84
N THR A 741 -13.95 -2.98 25.99
CA THR A 741 -13.54 -3.50 27.29
C THR A 741 -12.03 -3.53 27.34
N VAL A 742 -11.46 -2.99 28.41
CA VAL A 742 -10.02 -3.00 28.67
C VAL A 742 -9.75 -4.02 29.77
N TYR A 743 -8.78 -4.90 29.54
CA TYR A 743 -8.28 -5.88 30.49
C TYR A 743 -6.88 -5.47 30.91
N PHE A 744 -6.68 -5.17 32.19
CA PHE A 744 -5.37 -4.86 32.76
C PHE A 744 -4.80 -6.06 33.52
N VAL A 745 -3.51 -6.29 33.39
CA VAL A 745 -2.77 -7.30 34.17
C VAL A 745 -1.87 -6.58 35.14
N TYR A 746 -1.99 -6.91 36.43
CA TYR A 746 -1.17 -6.35 37.50
C TYR A 746 -0.47 -7.46 38.29
N GLU A 747 0.76 -7.19 38.71
CA GLU A 747 1.46 -7.92 39.77
C GLU A 747 1.07 -7.32 41.12
N LYS A 748 0.70 -8.18 42.07
CA LYS A 748 0.46 -7.79 43.46
C LYS A 748 1.78 -7.84 44.21
N VAL A 749 2.31 -6.66 44.52
CA VAL A 749 3.61 -6.47 45.17
C VAL A 749 3.45 -6.10 46.63
N THR A 750 4.46 -6.40 47.44
CA THR A 750 4.53 -5.82 48.78
C THR A 750 4.79 -4.32 48.63
N PRO A 751 3.97 -3.43 49.24
CA PRO A 751 4.14 -1.99 49.08
C PRO A 751 5.57 -1.54 49.45
N PRO A 752 6.28 -0.83 48.55
CA PRO A 752 7.66 -0.42 48.79
C PRO A 752 7.79 0.63 49.90
N THR A 753 6.74 1.42 50.16
CA THR A 753 6.62 2.36 51.27
C THR A 753 5.22 2.24 51.90
N PRO A 754 4.98 2.76 53.12
CA PRO A 754 3.65 2.71 53.77
C PRO A 754 2.53 3.44 53.02
N THR A 755 2.90 4.34 52.09
CA THR A 755 1.98 5.15 51.26
C THR A 755 1.88 4.65 49.83
N ALA A 756 2.70 3.68 49.42
CA ALA A 756 2.73 3.15 48.07
C ALA A 756 1.61 2.15 47.78
N SER A 757 1.30 1.98 46.49
CA SER A 757 0.37 0.95 46.03
C SER A 757 0.93 -0.47 46.16
N SER A 758 0.03 -1.43 46.26
CA SER A 758 0.34 -2.87 46.18
C SER A 758 0.27 -3.43 44.76
N TYR A 759 0.12 -2.58 43.74
CA TYR A 759 -0.04 -3.00 42.35
C TYR A 759 1.06 -2.44 41.45
N SER A 760 1.59 -3.30 40.57
CA SER A 760 2.50 -2.92 39.49
C SER A 760 1.96 -3.46 38.17
N ILE A 761 1.80 -2.61 37.17
CA ILE A 761 1.29 -2.97 35.85
C ILE A 761 2.22 -3.94 35.13
N VAL A 762 1.63 -4.94 34.47
CA VAL A 762 2.31 -5.98 33.68
C VAL A 762 1.97 -5.87 32.20
N GLY A 763 0.75 -5.46 31.88
CA GLY A 763 0.27 -5.35 30.50
C GLY A 763 -1.22 -5.09 30.44
N TYR A 764 -1.76 -5.00 29.23
CA TYR A 764 -3.19 -4.85 29.00
C TYR A 764 -3.62 -5.39 27.64
N ALA A 765 -4.93 -5.54 27.46
CA ALA A 765 -5.54 -5.78 26.17
C ALA A 765 -6.86 -5.01 26.03
N THR A 766 -7.24 -4.69 24.81
CA THR A 766 -8.54 -4.08 24.49
C THR A 766 -9.35 -5.02 23.60
N THR A 767 -10.66 -5.07 23.86
CA THR A 767 -11.60 -5.82 23.02
C THR A 767 -12.74 -4.93 22.58
N TYR A 768 -13.17 -5.07 21.33
CA TYR A 768 -14.30 -4.36 20.76
C TYR A 768 -15.45 -5.29 20.42
N ARG A 769 -16.67 -4.85 20.73
CA ARG A 769 -17.90 -5.58 20.44
C ARG A 769 -18.53 -5.13 19.13
N TYR A 770 -18.43 -5.96 18.09
CA TYR A 770 -19.09 -5.78 16.80
C TYR A 770 -20.48 -6.41 16.79
N TRP A 771 -21.51 -5.63 16.47
CA TRP A 771 -22.82 -6.20 16.20
C TRP A 771 -22.75 -7.17 15.01
N LEU A 772 -23.20 -8.40 15.23
CA LEU A 772 -23.32 -9.42 14.20
C LEU A 772 -24.78 -9.55 13.80
N TYR A 773 -25.14 -8.93 12.69
CA TYR A 773 -26.49 -9.06 12.15
C TYR A 773 -26.79 -10.51 11.78
N GLN A 774 -27.69 -11.14 12.55
CA GLN A 774 -28.21 -12.47 12.27
C GLN A 774 -29.61 -12.33 11.71
N ARG A 775 -29.75 -12.52 10.40
CA ARG A 775 -31.06 -12.59 9.77
C ARG A 775 -31.64 -13.99 9.93
N ASP A 776 -32.79 -14.08 10.59
CA ASP A 776 -33.59 -15.29 10.50
C ASP A 776 -34.17 -15.40 9.08
N ARG A 777 -33.67 -16.38 8.32
CA ARG A 777 -34.12 -16.64 6.95
C ARG A 777 -35.50 -17.31 6.90
N SER A 778 -36.02 -17.79 8.03
CA SER A 778 -37.38 -18.31 8.14
C SER A 778 -38.45 -17.21 8.25
N ILE A 779 -38.03 -15.99 8.59
CA ILE A 779 -38.92 -14.82 8.70
C ILE A 779 -38.89 -14.04 7.39
N THR A 780 -40.00 -14.07 6.66
CA THR A 780 -40.23 -13.18 5.51
C THR A 780 -40.40 -11.75 6.03
N PRO A 781 -39.67 -10.75 5.50
CA PRO A 781 -39.81 -9.38 5.96
C PRO A 781 -41.19 -8.84 5.57
N THR A 782 -42.09 -8.79 6.54
CA THR A 782 -43.38 -8.09 6.44
C THR A 782 -43.21 -6.70 7.04
N VAL A 783 -43.66 -5.68 6.32
CA VAL A 783 -43.78 -4.33 6.87
C VAL A 783 -44.78 -4.41 8.03
N LYS A 784 -44.34 -3.99 9.22
CA LYS A 784 -45.18 -3.88 10.41
C LYS A 784 -45.38 -2.40 10.72
N ASP A 785 -46.59 -2.01 11.09
CA ASP A 785 -46.90 -0.69 11.63
C ASP A 785 -46.45 -0.57 13.10
N ASP A 786 -45.20 -0.94 13.36
CA ASP A 786 -44.59 -0.78 14.68
C ASP A 786 -44.20 0.71 14.85
N ALA A 787 -44.34 1.22 16.08
CA ALA A 787 -44.01 2.61 16.37
C ALA A 787 -42.53 2.91 16.05
N PHE A 788 -42.28 3.95 15.26
CA PHE A 788 -40.94 4.45 14.96
C PHE A 788 -40.69 5.74 15.76
N PRO A 789 -39.52 5.89 16.42
CA PRO A 789 -38.41 4.94 16.47
C PRO A 789 -38.67 3.73 17.39
N PRO A 790 -38.02 2.58 17.15
CA PRO A 790 -38.09 1.46 18.08
C PRO A 790 -37.55 1.86 19.47
N PRO A 791 -37.95 1.16 20.55
CA PRO A 791 -37.40 1.39 21.88
C PRO A 791 -35.88 1.20 21.88
N GLU A 792 -35.20 1.92 22.77
CA GLU A 792 -33.74 1.95 22.86
C GLU A 792 -33.17 0.54 23.05
N ILE A 793 -32.37 0.09 22.09
CA ILE A 793 -31.78 -1.25 22.07
C ILE A 793 -30.42 -1.19 22.76
N LYS A 794 -30.25 -1.95 23.85
CA LYS A 794 -28.97 -2.07 24.52
C LYS A 794 -28.01 -2.95 23.72
N LEU A 795 -26.81 -2.48 23.47
CA LEU A 795 -25.81 -3.24 22.69
C LEU A 795 -25.41 -4.56 23.37
N SER A 796 -25.43 -4.60 24.70
CA SER A 796 -25.16 -5.80 25.49
C SER A 796 -26.15 -6.93 25.24
N GLU A 797 -27.32 -6.64 24.67
CA GLU A 797 -28.37 -7.62 24.35
C GLU A 797 -28.27 -8.13 22.90
N LEU A 798 -27.45 -7.49 22.06
CA LEU A 798 -27.35 -7.82 20.64
C LEU A 798 -26.31 -8.91 20.37
N PRO A 799 -26.61 -9.86 19.43
CA PRO A 799 -25.65 -10.86 18.99
C PRO A 799 -24.42 -10.17 18.42
N SER A 800 -23.23 -10.52 18.92
CA SER A 800 -22.01 -9.78 18.62
C SER A 800 -20.81 -10.70 18.39
N ARG A 801 -19.82 -10.20 17.65
CA ARG A 801 -18.44 -10.72 17.62
C ARG A 801 -17.60 -9.89 18.57
N LEU A 802 -16.83 -10.55 19.42
CA LEU A 802 -15.84 -9.88 20.24
C LEU A 802 -14.51 -9.93 19.50
N ARG A 803 -13.87 -8.79 19.27
CA ARG A 803 -12.57 -8.70 18.60
C ARG A 803 -11.51 -8.20 19.57
N ILE A 804 -10.44 -8.96 19.80
CA ILE A 804 -9.24 -8.44 20.48
C ILE A 804 -8.57 -7.45 19.51
N ALA A 805 -8.38 -6.20 19.94
CA ALA A 805 -7.85 -5.13 19.10
C ALA A 805 -6.38 -4.84 19.40
N GLN A 806 -6.07 -4.50 20.66
CA GLN A 806 -4.69 -4.28 21.13
C GLN A 806 -4.37 -5.32 22.20
N PHE A 807 -3.16 -5.87 22.18
CA PHE A 807 -2.71 -6.84 23.16
C PHE A 807 -1.23 -6.63 23.46
N LEU A 808 -0.91 -6.22 24.68
CA LEU A 808 0.45 -5.86 25.07
C LEU A 808 0.77 -6.40 26.45
N ILE A 809 1.87 -7.15 26.55
CA ILE A 809 2.57 -7.38 27.82
C ILE A 809 3.81 -6.51 27.78
N LEU A 810 4.16 -5.85 28.88
CA LEU A 810 5.36 -5.02 28.92
C LEU A 810 6.61 -5.89 28.72
N PRO A 811 7.65 -5.41 28.02
CA PRO A 811 8.84 -6.21 27.70
C PRO A 811 9.51 -6.85 28.92
N SER A 812 9.51 -6.16 30.07
CA SER A 812 10.06 -6.68 31.34
C SER A 812 9.35 -7.92 31.87
N HIS A 813 8.17 -8.25 31.35
CA HIS A 813 7.34 -9.39 31.76
C HIS A 813 7.13 -10.40 30.63
N HIS A 814 7.86 -10.28 29.52
CA HIS A 814 7.79 -11.27 28.44
C HIS A 814 8.27 -12.66 28.89
N ARG A 815 7.77 -13.69 28.20
CA ARG A 815 8.13 -15.11 28.40
C ARG A 815 7.80 -15.71 29.78
N ALA A 816 7.00 -15.03 30.60
CA ALA A 816 6.54 -15.51 31.92
C ALA A 816 5.10 -16.08 31.92
N GLY A 817 4.47 -16.26 30.75
CA GLY A 817 3.14 -16.88 30.63
C GLY A 817 1.95 -15.92 30.78
N HIS A 818 2.17 -14.65 31.15
CA HIS A 818 1.10 -13.65 31.35
C HIS A 818 0.18 -13.47 30.13
N GLY A 819 0.74 -13.48 28.92
CA GLY A 819 -0.07 -13.39 27.69
C GLY A 819 -1.06 -14.56 27.54
N THR A 820 -0.66 -15.78 27.91
CA THR A 820 -1.58 -16.93 27.87
C THR A 820 -2.71 -16.77 28.89
N HIS A 821 -2.40 -16.35 30.12
CA HIS A 821 -3.42 -16.06 31.13
C HIS A 821 -4.40 -14.99 30.64
N LEU A 822 -3.89 -13.87 30.12
CA LEU A 822 -4.74 -12.78 29.61
C LEU A 822 -5.63 -13.23 28.45
N TYR A 823 -5.09 -13.92 27.45
CA TYR A 823 -5.88 -14.45 26.34
C TYR A 823 -6.97 -15.43 26.82
N THR A 824 -6.61 -16.39 27.66
CA THR A 824 -7.55 -17.40 28.16
C THR A 824 -8.65 -16.78 29.03
N THR A 825 -8.35 -15.74 29.81
CA THR A 825 -9.36 -14.97 30.57
C THR A 825 -10.33 -14.25 29.65
N ILE A 826 -9.85 -13.59 28.59
CA ILE A 826 -10.71 -12.93 27.59
C ILE A 826 -11.59 -13.96 26.88
N HIS A 827 -11.02 -15.12 26.51
CA HIS A 827 -11.77 -16.19 25.85
C HIS A 827 -12.80 -16.83 26.76
N ALA A 828 -12.48 -17.05 28.04
CA ALA A 828 -13.45 -17.52 29.03
C ALA A 828 -14.62 -16.55 29.22
N SER A 829 -14.34 -15.24 29.27
CA SER A 829 -15.36 -14.17 29.29
C SER A 829 -16.26 -14.25 28.05
N CYS A 830 -15.67 -14.40 26.86
CA CYS A 830 -16.40 -14.59 25.62
C CYS A 830 -17.32 -15.81 25.68
N ILE A 831 -16.84 -16.96 26.15
CA ILE A 831 -17.63 -18.20 26.28
C ILE A 831 -18.81 -17.98 27.25
N ALA A 832 -18.59 -17.29 28.37
CA ALA A 832 -19.61 -17.02 29.37
C ALA A 832 -20.74 -16.08 28.88
N ASP A 833 -20.46 -15.13 27.99
CA ASP A 833 -21.48 -14.18 27.51
C ASP A 833 -22.33 -14.76 26.35
N PRO A 834 -23.60 -15.16 26.57
CA PRO A 834 -24.43 -15.82 25.56
C PRO A 834 -24.70 -14.97 24.31
N THR A 835 -24.49 -13.67 24.39
CA THR A 835 -24.69 -12.73 23.26
C THR A 835 -23.47 -12.65 22.34
N ILE A 836 -22.30 -13.12 22.79
CA ILE A 836 -21.13 -13.27 21.91
C ILE A 836 -21.21 -14.58 21.15
N ILE A 837 -20.99 -14.50 19.83
CA ILE A 837 -21.07 -15.62 18.90
C ILE A 837 -19.69 -16.22 18.61
N GLU A 838 -18.68 -15.37 18.46
CA GLU A 838 -17.29 -15.80 18.21
C GLU A 838 -16.28 -14.73 18.65
N LEU A 839 -15.09 -15.20 19.05
CA LEU A 839 -13.91 -14.40 19.35
C LEU A 839 -13.03 -14.29 18.09
N THR A 840 -12.77 -13.07 17.67
CA THR A 840 -11.85 -12.72 16.59
C THR A 840 -10.69 -11.89 17.12
N VAL A 841 -9.67 -11.71 16.29
CA VAL A 841 -8.49 -10.92 16.61
C VAL A 841 -8.26 -9.97 15.45
N GLU A 842 -7.98 -8.72 15.76
CA GLU A 842 -7.53 -7.73 14.81
C GLU A 842 -6.08 -8.01 14.47
N ASP A 843 -5.87 -8.52 13.28
CA ASP A 843 -4.58 -8.47 12.60
C ASP A 843 -3.39 -8.98 13.43
N PRO A 844 -3.47 -10.24 13.92
CA PRO A 844 -2.48 -10.80 14.81
C PRO A 844 -1.10 -10.85 14.14
N ASN A 845 -0.07 -10.55 14.93
CA ASN A 845 1.32 -10.80 14.55
C ASN A 845 1.70 -12.27 14.83
N GLU A 846 2.88 -12.69 14.36
CA GLU A 846 3.31 -14.09 14.47
C GLU A 846 3.44 -14.58 15.92
N SER A 847 3.84 -13.70 16.85
CA SER A 847 3.98 -14.03 18.26
C SER A 847 2.62 -14.23 18.93
N PHE A 848 1.62 -13.43 18.58
CA PHE A 848 0.24 -13.59 19.02
C PHE A 848 -0.41 -14.85 18.40
N ASP A 849 -0.20 -15.11 17.11
CA ASP A 849 -0.68 -16.33 16.46
C ASP A 849 -0.14 -17.59 17.16
N ALA A 850 1.16 -17.63 17.49
CA ALA A 850 1.74 -18.75 18.23
C ALA A 850 1.13 -18.92 19.64
N LEU A 851 0.88 -17.81 20.34
CA LEU A 851 0.22 -17.81 21.64
C LEU A 851 -1.21 -18.35 21.54
N ARG A 852 -1.98 -17.83 20.57
CA ARG A 852 -3.37 -18.19 20.30
C ARG A 852 -3.50 -19.65 19.91
N ASP A 853 -2.66 -20.12 18.98
CA ASP A 853 -2.64 -21.50 18.51
C ASP A 853 -2.39 -22.48 19.66
N THR A 854 -1.41 -22.17 20.49
CA THR A 854 -1.05 -22.98 21.66
C THR A 854 -2.20 -23.04 22.65
N ALA A 855 -2.81 -21.90 22.97
CA ALA A 855 -3.91 -21.81 23.93
C ALA A 855 -5.17 -22.53 23.41
N ASP A 856 -5.58 -22.27 22.17
CA ASP A 856 -6.76 -22.87 21.55
C ASP A 856 -6.58 -24.38 21.35
N PHE A 857 -5.37 -24.85 21.02
CA PHE A 857 -5.07 -26.27 20.94
C PHE A 857 -5.22 -26.96 22.30
N CYS A 858 -4.61 -26.40 23.35
CA CYS A 858 -4.76 -26.94 24.71
C CYS A 858 -6.21 -26.95 25.18
N LEU A 859 -7.01 -25.95 24.77
CA LEU A 859 -8.42 -25.84 25.09
C LEU A 859 -9.28 -26.90 24.36
N LEU A 860 -9.03 -27.13 23.07
CA LEU A 860 -9.87 -27.97 22.22
C LEU A 860 -9.45 -29.44 22.18
N GLN A 861 -8.17 -29.75 22.40
CA GLN A 861 -7.65 -31.12 22.33
C GLN A 861 -8.45 -32.10 23.22
N PRO A 862 -8.79 -31.79 24.48
CA PRO A 862 -9.55 -32.71 25.32
C PRO A 862 -10.93 -33.02 24.76
N GLU A 863 -11.60 -32.03 24.16
CA GLU A 863 -12.92 -32.20 23.55
C GLU A 863 -12.85 -33.00 22.24
N PHE A 864 -11.82 -32.81 21.42
CA PHE A 864 -11.60 -33.64 20.23
C PHE A 864 -11.36 -35.10 20.61
N VAL A 865 -10.55 -35.37 21.63
CA VAL A 865 -10.29 -36.73 22.14
C VAL A 865 -11.57 -37.35 22.69
N LYS A 866 -12.28 -36.62 23.56
CA LYS A 866 -13.55 -37.07 24.18
C LYS A 866 -14.62 -37.41 23.14
N ARG A 867 -14.72 -36.61 22.07
CA ARG A 867 -15.67 -36.80 20.97
C ARG A 867 -15.17 -37.76 19.89
N LYS A 868 -13.97 -38.34 20.06
CA LYS A 868 -13.32 -39.28 19.13
C LYS A 868 -13.17 -38.72 17.71
N VAL A 869 -12.85 -37.44 17.60
CA VAL A 869 -12.56 -36.80 16.30
C VAL A 869 -11.32 -37.45 15.71
N ASN A 870 -11.41 -37.94 14.47
CA ASN A 870 -10.27 -38.48 13.73
C ASN A 870 -10.57 -38.45 12.22
N LEU A 871 -9.53 -38.61 11.39
CA LEU A 871 -9.67 -38.75 9.95
C LEU A 871 -10.12 -40.17 9.57
N ASN A 872 -11.22 -40.26 8.84
CA ASN A 872 -11.64 -41.50 8.19
C ASN A 872 -10.66 -41.82 7.03
N PRO A 873 -9.88 -42.92 7.09
CA PRO A 873 -8.96 -43.28 6.00
C PRO A 873 -9.69 -43.68 4.72
N ASP A 874 -10.96 -44.10 4.82
CA ASP A 874 -11.71 -44.76 3.75
C ASP A 874 -13.13 -44.14 3.58
N PRO A 875 -13.24 -42.84 3.23
CA PRO A 875 -14.52 -42.10 3.17
C PRO A 875 -15.53 -42.62 2.13
N ASN A 876 -15.07 -43.37 1.12
CA ASN A 876 -15.92 -43.88 0.04
C ASN A 876 -16.26 -45.38 0.17
N GLY A 877 -15.92 -46.00 1.32
CA GLY A 877 -16.03 -47.44 1.54
C GLY A 877 -15.03 -48.28 0.72
N ALA A 878 -14.93 -49.58 1.04
CA ALA A 878 -13.96 -50.50 0.42
C ALA A 878 -14.16 -50.72 -1.10
N TYR A 879 -15.33 -50.36 -1.66
CA TYR A 879 -15.76 -50.75 -3.01
C TYR A 879 -15.65 -49.67 -4.10
N SER A 880 -15.27 -48.42 -3.79
CA SER A 880 -15.23 -47.34 -4.80
C SER A 880 -13.83 -47.07 -5.40
N ARG A 881 -12.98 -48.09 -5.52
CA ARG A 881 -11.64 -47.94 -6.16
C ARG A 881 -11.68 -47.57 -7.65
N LYS A 882 -12.88 -47.57 -8.27
CA LYS A 882 -13.10 -47.36 -9.71
C LYS A 882 -13.57 -45.96 -10.09
N GLN A 883 -14.02 -45.11 -9.15
CA GLN A 883 -14.57 -43.80 -9.48
C GLN A 883 -13.56 -42.67 -9.23
N ARG A 884 -13.41 -41.78 -10.21
CA ARG A 884 -12.55 -40.60 -10.10
C ARG A 884 -13.25 -39.54 -9.26
N LEU A 885 -12.68 -39.23 -8.10
CA LEU A 885 -13.20 -38.20 -7.19
C LEU A 885 -13.05 -36.81 -7.82
N ARG A 886 -14.15 -36.05 -7.84
CA ARG A 886 -14.19 -34.66 -8.35
C ARG A 886 -14.06 -33.61 -7.23
N ALA A 887 -14.33 -33.98 -5.99
CA ALA A 887 -14.27 -33.10 -4.82
C ALA A 887 -13.74 -33.87 -3.60
N VAL A 888 -13.24 -33.13 -2.60
CA VAL A 888 -12.85 -33.69 -1.29
C VAL A 888 -14.13 -34.06 -0.52
N PRO A 889 -14.32 -35.32 -0.10
CA PRO A 889 -15.53 -35.78 0.60
C PRO A 889 -15.46 -35.38 2.08
N THR A 890 -15.58 -34.07 2.37
CA THR A 890 -15.33 -33.52 3.70
C THR A 890 -16.25 -34.10 4.77
N ALA A 891 -17.54 -34.31 4.48
CA ALA A 891 -18.52 -34.84 5.44
C ALA A 891 -18.26 -36.31 5.82
N GLU A 892 -17.68 -37.08 4.90
CA GLU A 892 -17.30 -38.48 5.12
C GLU A 892 -15.91 -38.63 5.74
N LEU A 893 -15.07 -37.61 5.63
CA LEU A 893 -13.70 -37.57 6.17
C LEU A 893 -13.66 -37.19 7.65
N ILE A 894 -14.49 -36.24 8.07
CA ILE A 894 -14.51 -35.66 9.42
C ILE A 894 -15.95 -35.44 9.90
N PRO A 895 -16.23 -35.53 11.22
CA PRO A 895 -17.59 -35.40 11.75
C PRO A 895 -18.04 -33.92 11.80
N THR A 896 -18.55 -33.40 10.68
CA THR A 896 -18.83 -31.96 10.50
C THR A 896 -19.82 -31.37 11.51
N ASP A 897 -20.86 -32.10 11.90
CA ASP A 897 -21.84 -31.62 12.89
C ASP A 897 -21.22 -31.50 14.30
N VAL A 898 -20.47 -32.52 14.72
CA VAL A 898 -19.75 -32.50 16.02
C VAL A 898 -18.76 -31.35 16.07
N LEU A 899 -18.02 -31.14 14.97
CA LEU A 899 -17.05 -30.04 14.87
C LEU A 899 -17.72 -28.66 14.89
N ARG A 900 -18.90 -28.52 14.25
CA ARG A 900 -19.70 -27.30 14.34
C ARG A 900 -20.11 -27.03 15.78
N ASP A 901 -20.61 -28.06 16.48
CA ASP A 901 -21.06 -27.93 17.86
C ASP A 901 -19.90 -27.49 18.78
N ILE A 902 -18.74 -28.16 18.70
CA ILE A 902 -17.53 -27.77 19.46
C ILE A 902 -17.17 -26.32 19.16
N ARG A 903 -17.04 -25.94 17.89
CA ARG A 903 -16.66 -24.58 17.50
C ARG A 903 -17.62 -23.53 18.08
N THR A 904 -18.92 -23.77 17.99
CA THR A 904 -19.94 -22.83 18.50
C THR A 904 -19.98 -22.77 20.02
N SER A 905 -19.75 -23.89 20.72
CA SER A 905 -19.69 -23.91 22.19
C SER A 905 -18.47 -23.17 22.73
N PHE A 906 -17.33 -23.28 22.05
CA PHE A 906 -16.09 -22.61 22.42
C PHE A 906 -15.91 -21.23 21.76
N LYS A 907 -16.86 -20.81 20.89
CA LYS A 907 -16.91 -19.49 20.25
C LYS A 907 -15.62 -19.12 19.51
N ILE A 908 -15.02 -20.09 18.81
CA ILE A 908 -13.80 -19.87 18.03
C ILE A 908 -14.15 -19.51 16.58
N GLU A 909 -13.44 -18.52 16.02
CA GLU A 909 -13.55 -18.13 14.62
C GLU A 909 -13.24 -19.33 13.69
N ALA A 910 -13.94 -19.40 12.55
CA ALA A 910 -13.94 -20.59 11.71
C ALA A 910 -12.57 -20.98 11.14
N THR A 911 -11.76 -20.00 10.76
CA THR A 911 -10.40 -20.21 10.22
C THR A 911 -9.47 -20.70 11.31
N GLN A 912 -9.47 -20.07 12.48
CA GLN A 912 -8.70 -20.49 13.65
C GLN A 912 -9.07 -21.92 14.05
N PHE A 913 -10.36 -22.22 14.19
CA PHE A 913 -10.84 -23.55 14.53
C PHE A 913 -10.37 -24.61 13.52
N ALA A 914 -10.36 -24.29 12.23
CA ALA A 914 -9.85 -25.19 11.20
C ALA A 914 -8.35 -25.43 11.34
N HIS A 915 -7.54 -24.44 11.72
CA HIS A 915 -6.10 -24.62 11.97
C HIS A 915 -5.85 -25.55 13.15
N ILE A 916 -6.56 -25.35 14.26
CA ILE A 916 -6.43 -26.20 15.44
C ILE A 916 -6.88 -27.63 15.15
N LEU A 917 -7.98 -27.79 14.39
CA LEU A 917 -8.43 -29.10 13.94
C LEU A 917 -7.39 -29.77 13.03
N GLU A 918 -6.83 -29.06 12.05
CA GLU A 918 -5.80 -29.60 11.16
C GLU A 918 -4.56 -30.05 11.95
N MET A 919 -4.11 -29.24 12.91
CA MET A 919 -3.00 -29.57 13.80
C MET A 919 -3.30 -30.79 14.69
N PHE A 920 -4.52 -30.88 15.23
CA PHE A 920 -4.96 -32.06 16.00
C PHE A 920 -5.03 -33.31 15.12
N LEU A 921 -5.58 -33.22 13.91
CA LEU A 921 -5.67 -34.36 13.00
C LEU A 921 -4.29 -34.82 12.52
N LEU A 922 -3.34 -33.89 12.32
CA LEU A 922 -1.94 -34.22 12.04
C LEU A 922 -1.31 -34.98 13.22
N SER A 923 -1.58 -34.55 14.45
CA SER A 923 -1.05 -35.20 15.66
C SER A 923 -1.49 -36.66 15.82
N GLN A 924 -2.65 -37.03 15.26
CA GLN A 924 -3.16 -38.41 15.23
C GLN A 924 -2.46 -39.34 14.22
N ILE A 925 -1.64 -38.81 13.32
CA ILE A 925 -0.89 -39.58 12.31
C ILE A 925 0.51 -39.85 12.85
N PRO A 926 1.08 -41.06 12.82
CA PRO A 926 2.41 -41.29 13.36
C PRO A 926 3.49 -40.47 12.62
N PRO A 927 4.52 -39.92 13.32
CA PRO A 927 5.54 -39.07 12.70
C PRO A 927 6.24 -39.69 11.49
N SER A 928 6.47 -41.01 11.48
CA SER A 928 7.08 -41.75 10.36
C SER A 928 6.28 -41.70 9.05
N HIS A 929 5.02 -41.30 9.10
CA HIS A 929 4.14 -41.14 7.94
C HIS A 929 3.94 -39.66 7.53
N ARG A 930 4.58 -38.70 8.23
CA ARG A 930 4.54 -37.26 7.94
C ARG A 930 5.82 -36.80 7.24
N LEU A 931 5.87 -35.58 6.72
CA LEU A 931 7.09 -35.05 6.08
C LEU A 931 8.28 -35.03 7.06
N ALA A 932 8.05 -34.63 8.31
CA ALA A 932 9.10 -34.57 9.33
C ALA A 932 9.76 -35.92 9.62
N GLY A 933 9.04 -37.04 9.48
CA GLY A 933 9.57 -38.39 9.64
C GLY A 933 10.04 -39.06 8.36
N GLY A 934 10.17 -38.32 7.26
CA GLY A 934 10.71 -38.82 5.98
C GLY A 934 9.69 -39.54 5.10
N ALA A 935 8.39 -39.22 5.22
CA ALA A 935 7.36 -39.81 4.37
C ALA A 935 7.67 -39.65 2.87
N ASN A 936 7.54 -40.73 2.10
CA ASN A 936 7.77 -40.71 0.66
C ASN A 936 6.59 -40.05 -0.07
N LEU A 937 6.67 -38.72 -0.22
CA LEU A 937 5.61 -37.92 -0.83
C LEU A 937 5.33 -38.35 -2.28
N THR A 938 6.35 -38.77 -3.03
CA THR A 938 6.18 -39.29 -4.40
C THR A 938 5.27 -40.52 -4.42
N ARG A 939 5.54 -41.50 -3.56
CA ARG A 939 4.71 -42.71 -3.42
C ARG A 939 3.30 -42.38 -2.94
N LEU A 940 3.18 -41.44 -1.99
CA LEU A 940 1.89 -40.97 -1.49
C LEU A 940 1.05 -40.29 -2.59
N LEU A 941 1.65 -39.42 -3.40
CA LEU A 941 0.97 -38.71 -4.48
C LEU A 941 0.63 -39.62 -5.67
N ILE A 942 1.36 -40.72 -5.86
CA ILE A 942 1.03 -41.76 -6.85
C ILE A 942 -0.12 -42.63 -6.35
N LYS A 943 -0.03 -43.17 -5.12
CA LYS A 943 -1.05 -44.08 -4.58
C LYS A 943 -2.32 -43.35 -4.14
N LYS A 944 -2.22 -42.09 -3.69
CA LYS A 944 -3.33 -41.25 -3.21
C LYS A 944 -4.19 -42.00 -2.18
N ALA A 945 -5.52 -41.92 -2.32
CA ALA A 945 -6.48 -42.70 -1.52
C ALA A 945 -6.38 -44.24 -1.67
N LYS A 946 -5.47 -44.76 -2.51
CA LYS A 946 -5.21 -46.20 -2.69
C LYS A 946 -3.94 -46.67 -1.97
N ALA A 947 -3.34 -45.85 -1.10
CA ALA A 947 -2.21 -46.29 -0.29
C ALA A 947 -2.59 -47.50 0.58
N ASP A 948 -1.67 -48.45 0.75
CA ASP A 948 -1.94 -49.71 1.45
C ASP A 948 -2.10 -49.48 2.96
N ASP A 949 -1.26 -48.61 3.53
CA ASP A 949 -1.28 -48.25 4.94
C ASP A 949 -2.42 -47.25 5.25
N PRO A 950 -3.27 -47.51 6.25
CA PRO A 950 -4.28 -46.56 6.70
C PRO A 950 -3.74 -45.19 7.12
N ASN A 951 -2.53 -45.11 7.70
CA ASN A 951 -1.90 -43.86 8.11
C ASN A 951 -1.42 -43.04 6.90
N ASP A 952 -0.90 -43.70 5.85
CA ASP A 952 -0.62 -43.03 4.57
C ASP A 952 -1.91 -42.45 3.98
N ARG A 953 -3.03 -43.19 4.04
CA ARG A 953 -4.33 -42.68 3.58
C ARG A 953 -4.80 -41.47 4.40
N ARG A 954 -4.67 -41.52 5.73
CA ARG A 954 -5.00 -40.37 6.61
C ARG A 954 -4.14 -39.16 6.28
N TYR A 955 -2.84 -39.35 6.08
CA TYR A 955 -1.91 -38.27 5.74
C TYR A 955 -2.23 -37.64 4.38
N TYR A 956 -2.55 -38.46 3.38
CA TYR A 956 -3.06 -37.95 2.10
C TYR A 956 -4.32 -37.09 2.27
N TRP A 957 -5.31 -37.57 3.04
CA TRP A 957 -6.56 -36.83 3.26
C TRP A 957 -6.39 -35.57 4.08
N TRP A 958 -5.52 -35.59 5.08
CA TRP A 958 -5.12 -34.41 5.84
C TRP A 958 -4.59 -33.32 4.89
N ARG A 959 -3.62 -33.67 4.03
CA ARG A 959 -3.09 -32.74 3.02
C ARG A 959 -4.19 -32.20 2.11
N MET A 960 -5.15 -33.03 1.69
CA MET A 960 -6.26 -32.58 0.84
C MET A 960 -7.21 -31.60 1.54
N LEU A 961 -7.49 -31.78 2.83
CA LEU A 961 -8.31 -30.86 3.62
C LEU A 961 -7.60 -29.51 3.80
N THR A 962 -6.32 -29.52 4.16
CA THR A 962 -5.51 -28.29 4.27
C THR A 962 -5.43 -27.57 2.92
N LYS A 963 -5.18 -28.30 1.81
CA LYS A 963 -5.22 -27.72 0.45
C LYS A 963 -6.58 -27.12 0.11
N GLN A 964 -7.68 -27.77 0.48
CA GLN A 964 -9.03 -27.27 0.24
C GLN A 964 -9.25 -25.93 0.95
N ARG A 965 -8.83 -25.79 2.22
CA ARG A 965 -8.92 -24.54 2.98
C ARG A 965 -8.04 -23.45 2.37
N LEU A 966 -6.77 -23.74 2.09
CA LEU A 966 -5.82 -22.78 1.51
C LEU A 966 -6.26 -22.32 0.12
N PHE A 967 -6.76 -23.24 -0.71
CA PHE A 967 -7.30 -22.90 -2.02
C PHE A 967 -8.50 -21.96 -1.93
N LYS A 968 -9.42 -22.20 -0.97
CA LYS A 968 -10.57 -21.31 -0.73
C LYS A 968 -10.12 -19.93 -0.25
N LYS A 969 -9.16 -19.88 0.69
CA LYS A 969 -8.63 -18.62 1.25
C LYS A 969 -7.91 -17.77 0.20
N HIS A 970 -7.12 -18.41 -0.67
CA HIS A 970 -6.29 -17.73 -1.67
C HIS A 970 -6.84 -17.88 -3.09
N LYS A 971 -8.16 -18.07 -3.24
CA LYS A 971 -8.79 -18.40 -4.53
C LYS A 971 -8.47 -17.36 -5.61
N GLU A 972 -8.59 -16.07 -5.28
CA GLU A 972 -8.36 -14.97 -6.23
C GLU A 972 -6.90 -14.94 -6.69
N LEU A 973 -5.96 -15.02 -5.75
CA LEU A 973 -4.52 -15.06 -6.03
C LEU A 973 -4.09 -16.30 -6.83
N LEU A 974 -4.66 -17.46 -6.50
CA LEU A 974 -4.39 -18.70 -7.23
C LEU A 974 -5.02 -18.66 -8.63
N GLN A 975 -6.12 -17.95 -8.84
CA GLN A 975 -6.74 -17.81 -10.17
C GLN A 975 -5.88 -17.01 -11.16
N GLU A 976 -4.93 -16.21 -10.68
CA GLU A 976 -4.00 -15.42 -11.50
C GLU A 976 -2.82 -16.26 -12.03
N LEU A 977 -2.56 -17.43 -11.44
CA LEU A 977 -1.46 -18.32 -11.82
C LEU A 977 -1.87 -19.35 -12.87
N GLU A 978 -0.92 -19.95 -13.59
CA GLU A 978 -1.20 -21.11 -14.44
C GLU A 978 -1.57 -22.35 -13.62
N LEU A 979 -2.30 -23.30 -14.22
CA LEU A 979 -2.80 -24.47 -13.49
C LEU A 979 -1.68 -25.29 -12.83
N ILE A 980 -0.51 -25.38 -13.48
CA ILE A 980 0.62 -26.14 -12.95
C ILE A 980 1.26 -25.43 -11.74
N ASP A 981 1.46 -24.11 -11.86
CA ASP A 981 1.99 -23.26 -10.79
C ASP A 981 1.04 -23.20 -9.59
N ARG A 982 -0.28 -23.22 -9.83
CA ARG A 982 -1.28 -23.32 -8.75
C ARG A 982 -1.06 -24.56 -7.90
N VAL A 983 -0.80 -25.70 -8.54
CA VAL A 983 -0.66 -26.99 -7.85
C VAL A 983 0.65 -27.02 -7.08
N GLU A 984 1.74 -26.54 -7.67
CA GLU A 984 3.06 -26.45 -7.03
C GLU A 984 3.02 -25.51 -5.83
N LYS A 985 2.59 -24.25 -6.01
CA LYS A 985 2.53 -23.27 -4.91
C LYS A 985 1.56 -23.68 -3.79
N LEU A 986 0.47 -24.39 -4.12
CA LEU A 986 -0.43 -24.93 -3.10
C LEU A 986 0.22 -26.09 -2.33
N ASP A 987 1.08 -26.89 -2.96
CA ASP A 987 1.83 -27.95 -2.27
C ASP A 987 2.93 -27.39 -1.36
N ASP A 988 3.65 -26.36 -1.83
CA ASP A 988 4.64 -25.64 -1.04
C ASP A 988 4.00 -24.95 0.18
N THR A 989 2.87 -24.28 -0.01
CA THR A 989 2.14 -23.66 1.11
C THR A 989 1.71 -24.70 2.15
N VAL A 990 1.26 -25.89 1.73
CA VAL A 990 0.90 -26.96 2.69
C VAL A 990 2.12 -27.48 3.43
N ARG A 991 3.28 -27.59 2.78
CA ARG A 991 4.54 -27.97 3.46
C ARG A 991 4.87 -26.96 4.57
N ASN A 992 4.81 -25.66 4.28
CA ASN A 992 5.08 -24.63 5.28
C ASN A 992 4.08 -24.66 6.45
N VAL A 993 2.80 -24.94 6.16
CA VAL A 993 1.77 -25.11 7.20
C VAL A 993 2.06 -26.35 8.07
N GLU A 994 2.45 -27.48 7.47
CA GLU A 994 2.84 -28.69 8.20
C GLU A 994 4.03 -28.43 9.12
N GLU A 995 5.09 -27.78 8.61
CA GLU A 995 6.27 -27.39 9.39
C GLU A 995 5.88 -26.49 10.57
N GLY A 996 5.01 -25.50 10.34
CA GLY A 996 4.50 -24.63 11.39
C GLY A 996 3.72 -25.37 12.48
N TYR A 997 2.92 -26.37 12.10
CA TYR A 997 2.17 -27.21 13.04
C TYR A 997 3.08 -28.14 13.85
N GLU A 998 4.10 -28.73 13.23
CA GLU A 998 5.06 -29.58 13.96
C GLU A 998 5.81 -28.79 15.05
N ILE A 999 6.19 -27.53 14.79
CA ILE A 999 6.80 -26.66 15.81
C ILE A 999 5.85 -26.44 17.00
N THR A 1000 4.56 -26.14 16.73
CA THR A 1000 3.58 -25.94 17.81
C THR A 1000 3.32 -27.24 18.57
N LEU A 1001 3.18 -28.38 17.87
CA LEU A 1001 2.95 -29.69 18.50
C LEU A 1001 4.09 -30.07 19.44
N GLN A 1002 5.35 -29.86 19.04
CA GLN A 1002 6.51 -30.06 19.91
C GLN A 1002 6.47 -29.15 21.14
N ALA A 1003 6.06 -27.88 20.99
CA ALA A 1003 5.93 -26.95 22.11
C ALA A 1003 4.79 -27.32 23.08
N VAL A 1004 3.76 -28.03 22.61
CA VAL A 1004 2.58 -28.41 23.40
C VAL A 1004 2.73 -29.78 24.07
N GLU A 1005 3.53 -30.70 23.53
CA GLU A 1005 3.75 -32.05 24.11
C GLU A 1005 4.24 -32.00 25.57
N GLY A 1006 4.96 -30.94 25.98
CA GLY A 1006 5.37 -30.71 27.37
C GLY A 1006 4.30 -30.14 28.31
N ARG A 1007 3.09 -29.79 27.81
CA ARG A 1007 2.02 -29.09 28.56
C ARG A 1007 0.72 -29.88 28.71
N LEU A 1008 0.59 -31.03 28.04
CA LEU A 1008 -0.61 -31.87 28.12
C LEU A 1008 -0.54 -32.82 29.34
N PRO A 1009 -1.67 -33.09 30.01
CA PRO A 1009 -1.69 -34.00 31.16
C PRO A 1009 -1.38 -35.43 30.73
N GLY A 1010 -0.17 -35.91 31.06
CA GLY A 1010 0.34 -37.25 30.73
C GLY A 1010 1.78 -37.32 30.22
N GLY A 1011 2.45 -36.19 29.98
CA GLY A 1011 3.89 -36.16 29.66
C GLY A 1011 4.74 -36.44 30.90
N ALA A 1012 5.76 -37.30 30.77
CA ALA A 1012 6.69 -37.60 31.85
C ALA A 1012 7.37 -36.31 32.32
N ALA A 1013 7.09 -35.90 33.54
CA ALA A 1013 7.82 -34.85 34.22
C ALA A 1013 9.16 -35.43 34.66
N ASP A 1014 10.20 -35.24 33.86
CA ASP A 1014 11.60 -35.19 34.32
C ASP A 1014 12.51 -34.68 33.20
N GLN A 1015 13.45 -33.82 33.61
CA GLN A 1015 14.50 -33.12 32.85
C GLN A 1015 14.14 -31.73 32.32
N GLU A 1016 14.73 -30.71 32.96
CA GLU A 1016 15.04 -29.42 32.34
C GLU A 1016 15.66 -29.68 30.96
N ALA A 1017 14.88 -29.41 29.91
CA ALA A 1017 15.36 -29.53 28.55
C ALA A 1017 16.37 -28.39 28.27
N PRO A 1018 17.55 -28.69 27.71
CA PRO A 1018 18.51 -27.67 27.33
C PRO A 1018 17.94 -26.83 26.18
N ALA A 1019 18.24 -25.54 26.21
CA ALA A 1019 17.75 -24.54 25.27
C ALA A 1019 17.96 -24.94 23.80
N PRO A 1020 16.99 -24.69 22.90
CA PRO A 1020 17.24 -24.76 21.47
C PRO A 1020 18.09 -23.56 21.07
N THR A 1021 19.39 -23.78 20.89
CA THR A 1021 20.35 -22.82 20.29
C THR A 1021 20.36 -22.87 18.76
N GLY A 1022 19.35 -23.47 18.13
CA GLY A 1022 19.15 -23.42 16.69
C GLY A 1022 18.32 -22.21 16.30
N SER A 1023 18.86 -21.35 15.43
CA SER A 1023 18.12 -20.30 14.73
C SER A 1023 16.76 -20.85 14.27
N ARG A 1024 15.68 -20.30 14.83
CA ARG A 1024 14.32 -20.59 14.40
C ARG A 1024 14.21 -20.14 12.95
N ASN A 1025 14.11 -21.08 12.01
CA ASN A 1025 13.73 -20.72 10.65
C ASN A 1025 12.37 -20.00 10.70
N LYS A 1026 12.40 -18.73 10.28
CA LYS A 1026 11.29 -17.79 10.16
C LYS A 1026 10.03 -18.50 9.65
N ARG A 1027 8.93 -18.46 10.39
CA ARG A 1027 7.59 -18.72 9.82
C ARG A 1027 7.38 -17.64 8.78
N LYS A 1028 7.71 -17.87 7.50
CA LYS A 1028 7.55 -16.84 6.47
C LYS A 1028 6.07 -16.64 6.17
N LEU A 1029 5.43 -15.82 7.00
CA LEU A 1029 4.27 -15.01 6.66
C LEU A 1029 4.48 -13.54 7.05
N THR A 1030 5.73 -13.11 7.23
CA THR A 1030 6.24 -11.74 7.02
C THR A 1030 7.78 -11.82 6.93
N ILE A 1031 8.42 -10.95 6.15
CA ILE A 1031 9.88 -10.94 5.96
C ILE A 1031 10.42 -9.70 6.66
N GLU A 1032 11.27 -9.90 7.66
CA GLU A 1032 12.30 -8.94 8.10
C GLU A 1032 13.32 -8.79 6.96
N ASP A 1033 13.61 -7.54 6.61
CA ASP A 1033 14.74 -7.13 5.80
C ASP A 1033 15.99 -7.15 6.68
N ASP A 1034 17.00 -7.93 6.28
CA ASP A 1034 18.38 -7.78 6.74
C ASP A 1034 19.24 -7.82 5.47
N GLU A 1035 19.69 -6.65 5.03
CA GLU A 1035 20.98 -6.48 4.35
C GLU A 1035 21.92 -5.95 5.42
N ASP A 1036 22.95 -6.73 5.78
CA ASP A 1036 24.30 -6.26 6.19
C ASP A 1036 25.14 -7.46 6.67
N GLU A 1037 25.81 -8.12 5.72
CA GLU A 1037 27.03 -8.89 6.01
C GLU A 1037 28.19 -8.26 5.21
N ASP A 1038 28.90 -7.34 5.86
CA ASP A 1038 30.22 -6.88 5.44
C ASP A 1038 31.27 -7.95 5.76
N GLU A 1039 31.73 -8.66 4.73
CA GLU A 1039 33.03 -9.34 4.78
C GLU A 1039 34.14 -8.29 4.68
N ASN A 1040 34.79 -7.98 5.80
CA ASN A 1040 36.16 -7.45 5.78
C ASN A 1040 37.03 -8.16 6.81
N GLY A 1041 37.71 -9.21 6.35
CA GLY A 1041 38.78 -9.86 7.09
C GLY A 1041 39.97 -8.92 7.22
N SER A 1042 40.34 -8.57 8.45
CA SER A 1042 41.65 -7.99 8.76
C SER A 1042 42.44 -8.94 9.64
N GLU A 1043 43.57 -9.40 9.10
CA GLU A 1043 44.66 -10.02 9.85
C GLU A 1043 45.20 -9.02 10.88
N ALA A 1044 45.28 -9.43 12.15
CA ALA A 1044 46.14 -8.76 13.13
C ALA A 1044 46.98 -9.81 13.87
N ALA A 1045 48.27 -9.76 13.56
CA ALA A 1045 49.32 -10.61 14.08
C ALA A 1045 49.50 -10.44 15.60
N LYS A 1046 49.69 -11.59 16.26
CA LYS A 1046 50.37 -11.70 17.55
C LYS A 1046 51.72 -10.98 17.52
N ARG A 1047 52.10 -10.27 18.60
CA ARG A 1047 53.39 -10.45 19.32
C ARG A 1047 53.54 -9.55 20.57
N PRO A 1048 54.51 -9.82 21.47
CA PRO A 1048 54.22 -10.21 22.85
C PRO A 1048 54.71 -9.21 23.91
N LYS A 1049 54.48 -9.57 25.18
CA LYS A 1049 55.15 -9.08 26.40
C LYS A 1049 56.46 -8.30 26.14
N VAL A 1050 56.44 -6.99 26.38
CA VAL A 1050 56.96 -6.30 27.59
C VAL A 1050 56.12 -5.05 27.78
#